data_AF-A0AAV6UVQ5-F1
#
_entry.id   AF-A0AAV6UVQ5-F1
#
_cell.length_a   1.000
_cell.length_b   1.000
_cell.length_c   1.000
_cell.angle_alpha   90.00
_cell.angle_beta   90.00
_cell.angle_gamma   90.00
#
_symmetry.space_group_name_H-M   'P 1'
#
loop_
_entity.id
_entity.type
_entity.pdbx_description
1 polymer ?
#
loop_
_entity_poly.entity_id
_entity_poly.type
_entity_poly.pdbx_seq_one_letter_code
_entity_poly.pdbx_strand_id
1 'polypeptide(L)'
;MKKLKKVFDEKLSSKECQISVRQLKRWLLRDYPQLIFVKPKQRNLHELVLYRESPDELVVIDNGDINTDSTDTDEGAFDVPPACDIPFDNESSGILYKAALILRNLMAESPSLSCIWPPTANELTKDAVKEVIPMLLFNFLAWCTAASEEFTVENFIQVDDKIESKLLSVAQDLVYLQSRGRKQMPKHMSLAMAVRHISGSSKIIGILNGLGHSISHTAVLEYDTALAEMQLNSTETIPIGIMPNKPVTLVWDNIDFSEETATGKNTTHYTNGIIVQQQTFITTPSDCLSRKLGKKSRKRTIEPPMTLVSNYTIGQRFANPEIPSVVTTCTEYAEHLQASKLSDSVYTFLKYCKNSDEPLPAWTAFNCLVEKDNTLPTSNIRYLPVLEANPTEFSTVNAILKKSIDIADKMSLEEIVVVFDQAIYAKAQQIRWKEELYKKRIVIRLGEFHIVMSFLGLLGKRFKDAGLASIMVESGIVAEGSVSGVLNGKHYNRSIRCHKTMFEALTCLLWTAFFDASSEDCTESLQVSERLSYLIHFEILKKDNIPDEFVSLVNRFNQFVADRCKSNATFAFWVSYLDMVGLLLSFLRATRSANLFLHLAAIEEMIPWFFSYDHVNYARYLPIYLLEMFNLSSTHPSINNQLCSGDFVTIRQNIFSGTAMDQTIEQTANRDSKTKGGLIGFTRNSSAVHRWMLSHHLRAQISISCEELANRTLHLDKKKDLSPSQIKMHDTSVNNVLATITSMINPFTCYDDDLINISSGACASKDIQNQLSNAKNTGTKLFQEYCKDRLHMGHNIDIHYKIPQQKLLTFSDLNKKTSKNEAQKVSLQSSSDILARLIVMGQSTSLDMRYVLTFNLNDFPPAIANIDNSLVKTNKATLIHSIINLVKKSSTCINLSAAPLRLAGRECIFAQEVPAMEFS
;
A
#
# COMPACT_ATOMS: atom_id res chain seq x y z
N MET A 1 19.96 -53.12 -20.25
CA MET A 1 18.94 -52.10 -20.60
C MET A 1 17.48 -52.55 -20.42
N LYS A 2 16.95 -53.56 -21.15
CA LYS A 2 15.51 -53.96 -21.05
C LYS A 2 15.04 -54.40 -19.65
N LYS A 3 15.90 -55.10 -18.86
CA LYS A 3 15.60 -55.44 -17.45
C LYS A 3 15.57 -54.22 -16.51
N LEU A 4 16.39 -53.20 -16.80
CA LEU A 4 16.53 -51.99 -16.00
C LEU A 4 15.34 -51.05 -16.19
N LYS A 5 14.80 -50.97 -17.42
CA LYS A 5 13.55 -50.27 -17.73
C LYS A 5 12.36 -50.86 -16.99
N LYS A 6 12.26 -52.20 -16.95
CA LYS A 6 11.17 -52.91 -16.25
C LYS A 6 11.16 -52.65 -14.73
N VAL A 7 12.33 -52.64 -14.08
CA VAL A 7 12.47 -52.31 -12.65
C VAL A 7 12.14 -50.84 -12.36
N PHE A 8 12.43 -49.94 -13.30
CA PHE A 8 12.11 -48.52 -13.19
C PHE A 8 10.60 -48.26 -13.32
N ASP A 9 9.95 -48.91 -14.28
CA ASP A 9 8.51 -48.79 -14.54
C ASP A 9 7.66 -49.43 -13.40
N GLU A 10 8.14 -50.53 -12.80
CA GLU A 10 7.50 -51.18 -11.63
C GLU A 10 7.64 -50.35 -10.33
N LYS A 11 8.70 -49.55 -10.18
CA LYS A 11 8.90 -48.68 -8.99
C LYS A 11 8.25 -47.30 -9.11
N LEU A 12 8.08 -46.75 -10.32
CA LEU A 12 7.40 -45.45 -10.50
C LEU A 12 5.88 -45.53 -10.37
N SER A 13 5.28 -46.70 -10.58
CA SER A 13 3.83 -46.91 -10.51
C SER A 13 3.29 -47.11 -9.09
N SER A 14 4.16 -47.26 -8.08
CA SER A 14 3.78 -47.46 -6.68
C SER A 14 4.14 -46.24 -5.79
N LYS A 15 3.26 -45.22 -5.83
CA LYS A 15 3.15 -44.06 -4.92
C LYS A 15 4.31 -43.05 -4.89
N GLU A 16 3.92 -41.79 -4.81
CA GLU A 16 4.73 -40.58 -4.61
C GLU A 16 5.83 -40.79 -3.55
N CYS A 17 7.03 -41.08 -4.03
CA CYS A 17 8.22 -41.14 -3.21
C CYS A 17 9.21 -40.17 -3.83
N GLN A 18 9.45 -39.03 -3.17
CA GLN A 18 10.54 -38.11 -3.51
C GLN A 18 11.88 -38.82 -3.21
N ILE A 19 12.27 -39.76 -4.05
CA ILE A 19 13.53 -40.49 -3.92
C ILE A 19 14.64 -39.54 -4.36
N SER A 20 15.53 -39.19 -3.43
CA SER A 20 16.69 -38.36 -3.76
C SER A 20 17.58 -39.08 -4.79
N VAL A 21 18.13 -38.34 -5.75
CA VAL A 21 19.03 -38.86 -6.80
C VAL A 21 20.19 -39.67 -6.21
N ARG A 22 20.66 -39.33 -5.00
CA ARG A 22 21.70 -40.07 -4.27
C ARG A 22 21.26 -41.47 -3.85
N GLN A 23 20.01 -41.64 -3.38
CA GLN A 23 19.49 -42.97 -3.00
C GLN A 23 19.29 -43.86 -4.22
N LEU A 24 18.77 -43.31 -5.32
CA LEU A 24 18.58 -44.04 -6.56
C LEU A 24 19.91 -44.58 -7.11
N LYS A 25 20.97 -43.76 -7.13
CA LYS A 25 22.31 -44.21 -7.55
C LYS A 25 22.88 -45.32 -6.69
N ARG A 26 22.70 -45.26 -5.36
CA ARG A 26 23.14 -46.34 -4.47
C ARG A 26 22.44 -47.66 -4.78
N TRP A 27 21.14 -47.62 -5.07
CA TRP A 27 20.41 -48.83 -5.45
C TRP A 27 20.87 -49.37 -6.80
N LEU A 28 21.08 -48.48 -7.78
CA LEU A 28 21.57 -48.88 -9.10
C LEU A 28 22.97 -49.47 -9.06
N LEU A 29 23.91 -48.89 -8.30
CA LEU A 29 25.26 -49.44 -8.12
C LEU A 29 25.27 -50.76 -7.33
N ARG A 30 24.35 -50.92 -6.37
CA ARG A 30 24.21 -52.18 -5.62
C ARG A 30 23.72 -53.31 -6.51
N ASP A 31 22.72 -53.04 -7.34
CA ASP A 31 22.04 -54.07 -8.13
C ASP A 31 22.73 -54.26 -9.51
N TYR A 32 23.47 -53.26 -10.00
CA TYR A 32 24.23 -53.25 -11.26
C TYR A 32 25.61 -52.57 -11.09
N PRO A 33 26.57 -53.24 -10.45
CA PRO A 33 27.90 -52.68 -10.17
C PRO A 33 28.73 -52.30 -11.41
N GLN A 34 28.33 -52.78 -12.59
CA GLN A 34 28.95 -52.48 -13.88
C GLN A 34 28.57 -51.11 -14.48
N LEU A 35 27.68 -50.35 -13.83
CA LEU A 35 27.34 -48.98 -14.22
C LEU A 35 28.31 -47.97 -13.60
N ILE A 36 28.77 -47.02 -14.40
CA ILE A 36 29.67 -45.93 -13.99
C ILE A 36 28.96 -44.60 -14.23
N PHE A 37 28.86 -43.79 -13.19
CA PHE A 37 28.28 -42.46 -13.27
C PHE A 37 29.42 -41.44 -13.36
N VAL A 38 29.56 -40.78 -14.51
CA VAL A 38 30.60 -39.78 -14.76
C VAL A 38 29.98 -38.39 -14.72
N LYS A 39 30.45 -37.58 -13.79
CA LYS A 39 29.98 -36.21 -13.63
C LYS A 39 30.84 -35.27 -14.50
N PRO A 40 30.23 -34.52 -15.44
CA PRO A 40 30.99 -33.57 -16.25
C PRO A 40 31.55 -32.43 -15.39
N LYS A 41 32.69 -31.86 -15.80
CA LYS A 41 33.38 -30.78 -15.07
C LYS A 41 32.59 -29.46 -15.07
N GLN A 42 31.78 -29.19 -16.10
CA GLN A 42 30.92 -28.01 -16.16
C GLN A 42 29.59 -28.26 -15.41
N ARG A 43 29.24 -27.37 -14.49
CA ARG A 43 28.08 -27.50 -13.57
C ARG A 43 26.71 -27.61 -14.26
N ASN A 44 26.60 -27.24 -15.55
CA ASN A 44 25.33 -27.17 -16.28
C ASN A 44 25.05 -28.40 -17.16
N LEU A 45 25.95 -29.39 -17.18
CA LEU A 45 25.78 -30.62 -17.96
C LEU A 45 25.26 -31.78 -17.10
N HIS A 46 24.35 -32.57 -17.68
CA HIS A 46 23.79 -33.74 -17.01
C HIS A 46 24.84 -34.86 -16.87
N GLU A 47 24.74 -35.63 -15.78
CA GLU A 47 25.67 -36.71 -15.48
C GLU A 47 25.50 -37.89 -16.44
N LEU A 48 26.61 -38.37 -16.98
CA LEU A 48 26.63 -39.47 -17.95
C LEU A 48 26.65 -40.81 -17.22
N VAL A 49 25.88 -41.79 -17.71
CA VAL A 49 25.87 -43.16 -17.17
C VAL A 49 26.42 -44.09 -18.23
N LEU A 50 27.59 -44.66 -17.95
CA LEU A 50 28.31 -45.57 -18.83
C LEU A 50 28.22 -47.00 -18.29
N TYR A 51 28.32 -47.98 -19.17
CA TYR A 51 28.29 -49.41 -18.82
C TYR A 51 29.67 -49.99 -19.15
N ARG A 52 30.31 -50.67 -18.20
CA ARG A 52 31.59 -51.34 -18.42
C ARG A 52 31.35 -52.81 -18.78
N GLU A 53 31.92 -53.29 -19.88
CA GLU A 53 31.78 -54.69 -20.33
C GLU A 53 32.75 -55.65 -19.61
N SER A 54 33.88 -55.16 -19.09
CA SER A 54 34.83 -55.94 -18.27
C SER A 54 35.52 -55.09 -17.18
N PRO A 55 35.97 -55.64 -16.04
CA PRO A 55 36.42 -54.85 -14.88
C PRO A 55 37.62 -53.93 -15.14
N ASP A 56 38.51 -54.29 -16.07
CA ASP A 56 39.84 -53.66 -16.24
C ASP A 56 39.93 -52.65 -17.39
N GLU A 57 38.79 -52.25 -17.98
CA GLU A 57 38.76 -51.31 -19.10
C GLU A 57 38.87 -49.83 -18.63
N LEU A 58 39.97 -49.17 -19.03
CA LEU A 58 40.23 -47.75 -18.78
C LEU A 58 39.39 -46.88 -19.74
N VAL A 59 38.38 -46.21 -19.19
CA VAL A 59 37.55 -45.24 -19.96
C VAL A 59 38.24 -43.88 -19.92
N VAL A 60 38.90 -43.51 -21.02
CA VAL A 60 39.48 -42.17 -21.23
C VAL A 60 38.46 -41.32 -21.97
N ILE A 61 38.00 -40.23 -21.35
CA ILE A 61 37.12 -39.23 -21.98
C ILE A 61 37.96 -37.97 -22.21
N ASP A 62 38.35 -37.76 -23.46
CA ASP A 62 39.11 -36.58 -23.89
C ASP A 62 38.14 -35.42 -24.15
N ASN A 63 38.28 -34.32 -23.41
CA ASN A 63 37.41 -33.15 -23.52
C ASN A 63 38.27 -31.92 -23.83
N GLY A 64 38.22 -31.47 -25.09
CA GLY A 64 38.88 -30.26 -25.58
C GLY A 64 38.36 -28.98 -24.93
N ASP A 65 39.25 -27.99 -24.89
CA ASP A 65 39.16 -26.66 -24.27
C ASP A 65 37.83 -25.92 -24.46
N ILE A 66 37.12 -25.58 -23.35
CA ILE A 66 36.29 -24.36 -23.23
C ILE A 66 36.25 -23.88 -21.76
N ASN A 67 36.60 -22.59 -21.59
CA ASN A 67 36.65 -21.76 -20.38
C ASN A 67 35.40 -21.75 -19.46
N THR A 68 35.63 -21.32 -18.19
CA THR A 68 34.79 -20.53 -17.25
C THR A 68 34.45 -21.13 -15.86
N ASP A 69 35.01 -20.47 -14.83
CA ASP A 69 34.51 -20.01 -13.53
C ASP A 69 33.90 -20.93 -12.42
N SER A 70 34.69 -21.01 -11.34
CA SER A 70 34.35 -20.80 -9.89
C SER A 70 33.47 -21.79 -9.10
N THR A 71 34.18 -22.64 -8.32
CA THR A 71 34.25 -22.83 -6.84
C THR A 71 33.08 -23.26 -5.92
N ASP A 72 33.53 -23.97 -4.87
CA ASP A 72 33.01 -24.25 -3.50
C ASP A 72 32.49 -25.69 -3.23
N THR A 73 33.32 -26.63 -2.72
CA THR A 73 33.85 -26.95 -1.33
C THR A 73 32.96 -28.01 -0.65
N ASP A 74 33.38 -29.11 0.01
CA ASP A 74 34.46 -29.50 0.94
C ASP A 74 34.68 -31.05 0.80
N GLU A 75 35.69 -31.77 1.29
CA GLU A 75 36.84 -31.59 2.18
C GLU A 75 37.78 -32.78 1.86
N GLY A 76 39.06 -32.52 1.57
CA GLY A 76 40.05 -33.56 1.28
C GLY A 76 41.28 -32.93 0.66
N ALA A 77 42.39 -32.89 1.41
CA ALA A 77 43.71 -32.36 1.05
C ALA A 77 43.86 -31.92 -0.42
N PHE A 78 43.53 -30.66 -0.71
CA PHE A 78 43.77 -30.05 -2.01
C PHE A 78 45.12 -29.35 -1.95
N ASP A 79 46.01 -29.72 -2.86
CA ASP A 79 47.22 -28.96 -3.16
C ASP A 79 46.87 -27.47 -3.26
N VAL A 80 47.55 -26.66 -2.45
CA VAL A 80 47.52 -25.20 -2.59
C VAL A 80 47.90 -24.91 -4.04
N PRO A 81 47.04 -24.24 -4.84
CA PRO A 81 47.44 -23.84 -6.18
C PRO A 81 48.73 -23.03 -6.03
N PRO A 82 49.79 -23.31 -6.81
CA PRO A 82 51.01 -22.52 -6.70
C PRO A 82 50.59 -21.05 -6.82
N ALA A 83 51.07 -20.22 -5.89
CA ALA A 83 50.92 -18.79 -5.99
C ALA A 83 51.26 -18.39 -7.44
N CYS A 84 50.45 -17.53 -8.03
CA CYS A 84 50.68 -17.03 -9.38
C CYS A 84 51.90 -16.09 -9.35
N ASP A 85 53.08 -16.65 -9.07
CA ASP A 85 54.36 -15.97 -9.11
C ASP A 85 54.76 -15.92 -10.58
N ILE A 86 54.13 -15.01 -11.32
CA ILE A 86 54.63 -14.62 -12.63
C ILE A 86 55.99 -13.97 -12.36
N PRO A 87 57.11 -14.50 -12.89
CA PRO A 87 58.42 -13.90 -12.68
C PRO A 87 58.45 -12.55 -13.40
N PHE A 88 58.30 -11.46 -12.65
CA PHE A 88 58.53 -10.11 -13.16
C PHE A 88 60.04 -9.89 -13.29
N ASP A 89 60.48 -9.29 -14.40
CA ASP A 89 61.86 -8.85 -14.52
C ASP A 89 62.16 -7.72 -13.49
N ASN A 90 63.43 -7.59 -13.11
CA ASN A 90 63.87 -6.56 -12.14
C ASN A 90 63.53 -5.14 -12.62
N GLU A 91 63.43 -4.95 -13.94
CA GLU A 91 63.07 -3.68 -14.56
C GLU A 91 61.59 -3.33 -14.35
N SER A 92 60.66 -4.24 -14.66
CA SER A 92 59.23 -4.06 -14.42
C SER A 92 58.91 -3.87 -12.95
N SER A 93 59.60 -4.62 -12.07
CA SER A 93 59.48 -4.44 -10.62
C SER A 93 59.92 -3.03 -10.19
N GLY A 94 61.01 -2.53 -10.77
CA GLY A 94 61.48 -1.16 -10.55
C GLY A 94 60.52 -0.09 -11.06
N ILE A 95 59.92 -0.29 -12.24
CA ILE A 95 58.90 0.60 -12.82
C ILE A 95 57.66 0.62 -11.93
N LEU A 96 57.16 -0.53 -11.51
CA LEU A 96 56.00 -0.66 -10.64
C LEU A 96 56.21 0.04 -9.29
N TYR A 97 57.40 -0.12 -8.69
CA TYR A 97 57.76 0.58 -7.46
C TYR A 97 57.80 2.10 -7.65
N LYS A 98 58.39 2.59 -8.75
CA LYS A 98 58.39 4.03 -9.08
C LYS A 98 56.98 4.57 -9.31
N ALA A 99 56.14 3.84 -10.05
CA ALA A 99 54.73 4.20 -10.26
C ALA A 99 53.97 4.28 -8.93
N ALA A 100 54.18 3.30 -8.03
CA ALA A 100 53.59 3.30 -6.69
C ALA A 100 54.04 4.52 -5.86
N LEU A 101 55.31 4.93 -5.96
CA LEU A 101 55.81 6.15 -5.29
C LEU A 101 55.16 7.43 -5.85
N ILE A 102 55.02 7.53 -7.17
CA ILE A 102 54.34 8.66 -7.83
C ILE A 102 52.89 8.74 -7.35
N LEU A 103 52.14 7.63 -7.42
CA LEU A 103 50.76 7.58 -6.95
C LEU A 103 50.65 7.90 -5.46
N ARG A 104 51.58 7.41 -4.63
CA ARG A 104 51.61 7.73 -3.20
C ARG A 104 51.80 9.22 -2.94
N ASN A 105 52.65 9.89 -3.71
CA ASN A 105 52.88 11.33 -3.58
C ASN A 105 51.65 12.11 -4.06
N LEU A 106 51.04 11.73 -5.19
CA LEU A 106 49.79 12.33 -5.68
C LEU A 106 48.66 12.21 -4.65
N MET A 107 48.51 11.04 -4.02
CA MET A 107 47.55 10.84 -2.93
C MET A 107 47.89 11.67 -1.68
N ALA A 108 49.17 11.88 -1.38
CA ALA A 108 49.61 12.70 -0.25
C ALA A 108 49.32 14.19 -0.50
N GLU A 109 49.51 14.66 -1.73
CA GLU A 109 49.29 16.05 -2.17
C GLU A 109 47.83 16.37 -2.51
N SER A 110 46.98 15.34 -2.67
CA SER A 110 45.56 15.54 -2.97
C SER A 110 44.91 16.50 -1.96
N PRO A 111 44.02 17.40 -2.40
CA PRO A 111 43.33 18.28 -1.48
C PRO A 111 42.46 17.47 -0.51
N SER A 112 42.10 18.07 0.61
CA SER A 112 41.03 17.55 1.47
C SER A 112 39.70 18.14 1.02
N LEU A 113 38.59 17.46 1.32
CA LEU A 113 37.26 17.98 1.03
C LEU A 113 37.07 19.39 1.60
N SER A 114 37.00 20.39 0.73
CA SER A 114 36.79 21.79 1.10
C SER A 114 35.29 22.05 1.29
N CYS A 115 34.82 21.97 2.52
CA CYS A 115 33.43 22.21 2.88
C CYS A 115 33.34 22.87 4.25
N ILE A 116 32.28 23.62 4.50
CA ILE A 116 32.02 24.12 5.85
C ILE A 116 31.33 23.01 6.67
N TRP A 117 31.78 22.84 7.92
CA TRP A 117 31.26 21.79 8.78
C TRP A 117 29.93 22.20 9.41
N PRO A 118 28.93 21.30 9.51
CA PRO A 118 28.88 19.94 8.95
C PRO A 118 28.55 19.94 7.44
N PRO A 119 29.11 18.99 6.64
CA PRO A 119 28.80 18.90 5.22
C PRO A 119 27.33 18.57 4.97
N THR A 120 26.82 18.99 3.83
CA THR A 120 25.46 18.68 3.37
C THR A 120 25.49 17.85 2.08
N ALA A 121 24.33 17.39 1.60
CA ALA A 121 24.24 16.60 0.37
C ALA A 121 24.89 17.30 -0.84
N ASN A 122 24.73 18.63 -0.93
CA ASN A 122 25.28 19.45 -2.03
C ASN A 122 26.83 19.44 -2.07
N GLU A 123 27.49 19.08 -0.97
CA GLU A 123 28.96 19.01 -0.87
C GLU A 123 29.47 17.57 -0.97
N LEU A 124 28.56 16.59 -1.13
CA LEU A 124 28.86 15.15 -1.18
C LEU A 124 28.48 14.55 -2.54
N THR A 125 28.71 15.32 -3.61
CA THR A 125 28.35 14.98 -5.00
C THR A 125 29.51 14.33 -5.75
N LYS A 126 29.25 13.81 -6.95
CA LYS A 126 30.30 13.30 -7.85
C LYS A 126 31.32 14.38 -8.21
N ASP A 127 30.89 15.62 -8.39
CA ASP A 127 31.79 16.73 -8.71
C ASP A 127 32.76 17.00 -7.56
N ALA A 128 32.25 17.01 -6.32
CA ALA A 128 33.10 17.11 -5.14
C ALA A 128 34.09 15.93 -5.02
N VAL A 129 33.76 14.74 -5.52
CA VAL A 129 34.73 13.64 -5.60
C VAL A 129 35.84 13.93 -6.61
N LYS A 130 35.48 14.43 -7.81
CA LYS A 130 36.45 14.76 -8.87
C LYS A 130 37.41 15.88 -8.47
N GLU A 131 36.98 16.81 -7.63
CA GLU A 131 37.85 17.85 -7.07
C GLU A 131 38.90 17.30 -6.08
N VAL A 132 38.56 16.24 -5.33
CA VAL A 132 39.42 15.69 -4.27
C VAL A 132 40.34 14.57 -4.78
N ILE A 133 39.91 13.85 -5.83
CA ILE A 133 40.67 12.74 -6.41
C ILE A 133 41.69 13.24 -7.44
N PRO A 134 42.98 12.89 -7.30
CA PRO A 134 43.97 13.16 -8.34
C PRO A 134 43.59 12.47 -9.65
N MET A 135 43.54 13.23 -10.73
CA MET A 135 43.20 12.74 -12.07
C MET A 135 44.07 11.54 -12.50
N LEU A 136 45.39 11.60 -12.29
CA LEU A 136 46.30 10.51 -12.64
C LEU A 136 46.03 9.23 -11.84
N LEU A 137 45.50 9.32 -10.61
CA LEU A 137 45.08 8.15 -9.85
C LEU A 137 43.86 7.50 -10.49
N PHE A 138 42.88 8.31 -10.90
CA PHE A 138 41.70 7.80 -11.61
C PHE A 138 42.09 7.16 -12.95
N ASN A 139 42.91 7.84 -13.76
CA ASN A 139 43.37 7.34 -15.05
C ASN A 139 44.16 6.04 -14.89
N PHE A 140 45.03 5.94 -13.88
CA PHE A 140 45.74 4.71 -13.56
C PHE A 140 44.79 3.54 -13.26
N LEU A 141 43.75 3.76 -12.45
CA LEU A 141 42.75 2.73 -12.16
C LEU A 141 41.95 2.33 -13.41
N ALA A 142 41.65 3.28 -14.29
CA ALA A 142 40.99 2.99 -15.57
C ALA A 142 41.85 2.09 -16.47
N TRP A 143 43.16 2.37 -16.57
CA TRP A 143 44.10 1.54 -17.32
C TRP A 143 44.26 0.15 -16.70
N CYS A 144 44.42 0.05 -15.37
CA CYS A 144 44.56 -1.23 -14.68
C CYS A 144 43.33 -2.15 -14.80
N THR A 145 42.15 -1.59 -15.04
CA THR A 145 40.90 -2.34 -15.18
C THR A 145 40.49 -2.56 -16.62
N ALA A 146 41.30 -2.13 -17.60
CA ALA A 146 40.95 -2.09 -19.03
C ALA A 146 39.62 -1.37 -19.30
N ALA A 147 39.28 -0.37 -18.47
CA ALA A 147 38.07 0.44 -18.65
C ALA A 147 38.21 1.41 -19.83
N SER A 148 39.45 1.77 -20.19
CA SER A 148 39.80 2.51 -21.38
C SER A 148 41.28 2.26 -21.72
N GLU A 149 41.58 2.22 -23.01
CA GLU A 149 42.95 2.10 -23.56
C GLU A 149 43.53 3.47 -23.95
N GLU A 150 42.75 4.54 -23.76
CA GLU A 150 43.15 5.89 -24.13
C GLU A 150 44.21 6.43 -23.14
N PHE A 151 45.36 6.82 -23.67
CA PHE A 151 46.42 7.45 -22.89
C PHE A 151 46.23 8.98 -22.88
N THR A 152 45.76 9.51 -21.75
CA THR A 152 45.65 10.96 -21.53
C THR A 152 46.22 11.36 -20.16
N VAL A 153 46.89 12.51 -20.14
CA VAL A 153 47.58 13.05 -18.94
C VAL A 153 47.02 14.41 -18.53
N GLU A 154 46.14 15.00 -19.34
CA GLU A 154 45.60 16.36 -19.14
C GLU A 154 44.17 16.37 -18.62
N ASN A 155 43.39 15.30 -18.87
CA ASN A 155 41.98 15.20 -18.48
C ASN A 155 41.66 13.83 -17.86
N PHE A 156 40.54 13.76 -17.13
CA PHE A 156 39.95 12.49 -16.71
C PHE A 156 39.57 11.67 -17.95
N ILE A 157 39.96 10.40 -17.99
CA ILE A 157 39.60 9.50 -19.08
C ILE A 157 38.08 9.30 -19.12
N GLN A 158 37.50 9.37 -20.33
CA GLN A 158 36.10 9.07 -20.52
C GLN A 158 35.86 7.56 -20.44
N VAL A 159 34.93 7.16 -19.59
CA VAL A 159 34.49 5.78 -19.38
C VAL A 159 32.97 5.77 -19.18
N ASP A 160 32.34 4.61 -19.36
CA ASP A 160 30.91 4.44 -19.06
C ASP A 160 30.61 4.83 -17.60
N ASP A 161 29.50 5.56 -17.38
CA ASP A 161 29.11 6.09 -16.07
C ASP A 161 29.14 5.04 -14.96
N LYS A 162 28.70 3.79 -15.24
CA LYS A 162 28.67 2.70 -14.24
C LYS A 162 30.07 2.28 -13.82
N ILE A 163 31.01 2.31 -14.75
CA ILE A 163 32.41 1.98 -14.49
C ILE A 163 33.08 3.17 -13.80
N GLU A 164 32.83 4.40 -14.26
CA GLU A 164 33.34 5.65 -13.67
C GLU A 164 33.08 5.69 -12.15
N SER A 165 31.84 5.43 -11.72
CA SER A 165 31.47 5.51 -10.30
C SER A 165 32.13 4.43 -9.45
N LYS A 166 32.43 3.25 -10.02
CA LYS A 166 33.22 2.21 -9.35
C LYS A 166 34.69 2.61 -9.22
N LEU A 167 35.27 3.17 -10.28
CA LEU A 167 36.66 3.66 -10.26
C LEU A 167 36.84 4.81 -9.26
N LEU A 168 35.93 5.80 -9.26
CA LEU A 168 35.91 6.88 -8.28
C LEU A 168 35.72 6.36 -6.84
N SER A 169 34.92 5.31 -6.66
CA SER A 169 34.73 4.66 -5.35
C SER A 169 36.02 4.03 -4.82
N VAL A 170 36.79 3.36 -5.68
CA VAL A 170 38.10 2.77 -5.32
C VAL A 170 39.16 3.85 -5.10
N ALA A 171 39.20 4.87 -5.95
CA ALA A 171 40.13 6.00 -5.81
C ALA A 171 39.98 6.69 -4.45
N GLN A 172 38.74 6.89 -3.99
CA GLN A 172 38.45 7.45 -2.66
C GLN A 172 38.97 6.55 -1.54
N ASP A 173 38.82 5.22 -1.65
CA ASP A 173 39.34 4.29 -0.64
C ASP A 173 40.86 4.35 -0.54
N LEU A 174 41.56 4.46 -1.68
CA LEU A 174 43.02 4.58 -1.71
C LEU A 174 43.51 5.86 -1.02
N VAL A 175 42.91 7.01 -1.32
CA VAL A 175 43.25 8.29 -0.68
C VAL A 175 42.92 8.26 0.82
N TYR A 176 41.76 7.71 1.19
CA TYR A 176 41.36 7.57 2.59
C TYR A 176 42.32 6.66 3.37
N LEU A 177 42.70 5.51 2.79
CA LEU A 177 43.64 4.57 3.40
C LEU A 177 45.05 5.16 3.53
N GLN A 178 45.56 5.80 2.48
CA GLN A 178 46.88 6.46 2.47
C GLN A 178 46.97 7.51 3.58
N SER A 179 45.92 8.29 3.77
CA SER A 179 45.86 9.32 4.80
C SER A 179 45.60 8.77 6.21
N ARG A 180 45.33 7.45 6.35
CA ARG A 180 44.86 6.79 7.58
C ARG A 180 43.57 7.42 8.12
N GLY A 181 42.66 7.76 7.21
CA GLY A 181 41.38 8.40 7.51
C GLY A 181 41.45 9.88 7.89
N ARG A 182 42.61 10.53 7.73
CA ARG A 182 42.77 11.96 8.01
C ARG A 182 42.11 12.82 6.94
N LYS A 183 42.19 12.42 5.67
CA LYS A 183 41.47 13.06 4.56
C LYS A 183 40.08 12.44 4.46
N GLN A 184 39.06 13.21 4.82
CA GLN A 184 37.67 12.77 4.71
C GLN A 184 37.24 12.84 3.24
N MET A 185 36.60 11.78 2.76
CA MET A 185 36.14 11.67 1.38
C MET A 185 34.61 11.66 1.32
N PRO A 186 33.98 12.16 0.24
CA PRO A 186 32.53 12.17 0.09
C PRO A 186 31.89 10.80 0.32
N LYS A 187 32.44 9.72 -0.28
CA LYS A 187 31.98 8.33 -0.10
C LYS A 187 31.96 7.92 1.37
N HIS A 188 33.07 8.09 2.09
CA HIS A 188 33.19 7.59 3.47
C HIS A 188 32.21 8.27 4.41
N MET A 189 31.92 9.54 4.16
CA MET A 189 30.94 10.32 4.90
C MET A 189 29.50 9.97 4.51
N SER A 190 29.19 9.99 3.22
CA SER A 190 27.83 9.76 2.72
C SER A 190 27.37 8.32 2.96
N LEU A 191 28.23 7.32 2.73
CA LEU A 191 27.92 5.91 2.96
C LEU A 191 27.63 5.61 4.44
N ALA A 192 28.44 6.17 5.35
CA ALA A 192 28.22 5.96 6.78
C ALA A 192 26.88 6.56 7.26
N MET A 193 26.54 7.75 6.76
CA MET A 193 25.25 8.40 7.03
C MET A 193 24.07 7.68 6.38
N ALA A 194 24.24 7.17 5.16
CA ALA A 194 23.23 6.38 4.47
C ALA A 194 22.94 5.08 5.23
N VAL A 195 23.97 4.34 5.66
CA VAL A 195 23.82 3.13 6.48
C VAL A 195 23.15 3.45 7.83
N ARG A 196 23.53 4.58 8.45
CA ARG A 196 22.88 5.06 9.69
C ARG A 196 21.40 5.35 9.45
N HIS A 197 21.05 6.00 8.35
CA HIS A 197 19.69 6.36 7.98
C HIS A 197 18.84 5.12 7.67
N ILE A 198 19.37 4.19 6.86
CA ILE A 198 18.65 3.01 6.35
C ILE A 198 18.52 1.89 7.38
N SER A 199 19.50 1.74 8.28
CA SER A 199 19.56 0.57 9.19
C SER A 199 19.64 0.94 10.68
N GLY A 200 20.18 2.11 11.02
CA GLY A 200 20.55 2.48 12.40
C GLY A 200 21.68 1.64 13.01
N SER A 201 22.23 0.67 12.29
CA SER A 201 23.12 -0.37 12.84
C SER A 201 24.55 0.12 13.04
N SER A 202 24.98 0.19 14.31
CA SER A 202 26.39 0.47 14.65
C SER A 202 27.33 -0.65 14.20
N LYS A 203 26.85 -1.90 14.16
CA LYS A 203 27.65 -3.07 13.73
C LYS A 203 28.01 -2.99 12.25
N ILE A 204 27.07 -2.62 11.37
CA ILE A 204 27.33 -2.50 9.93
C ILE A 204 28.34 -1.38 9.68
N ILE A 205 28.16 -0.22 10.32
CA ILE A 205 29.10 0.89 10.24
C ILE A 205 30.49 0.46 10.75
N GLY A 206 30.55 -0.31 11.85
CA GLY A 206 31.80 -0.87 12.39
C GLY A 206 32.53 -1.79 11.40
N ILE A 207 31.80 -2.68 10.72
CA ILE A 207 32.38 -3.57 9.68
C ILE A 207 32.90 -2.74 8.51
N LEU A 208 32.10 -1.80 7.98
CA LEU A 208 32.50 -0.95 6.86
C LEU A 208 33.70 -0.07 7.20
N ASN A 209 33.76 0.43 8.44
CA ASN A 209 34.92 1.19 8.92
C ASN A 209 36.16 0.31 9.07
N GLY A 210 36.02 -0.91 9.60
CA GLY A 210 37.12 -1.89 9.69
C GLY A 210 37.68 -2.30 8.32
N LEU A 211 36.84 -2.30 7.29
CA LEU A 211 37.23 -2.53 5.89
C LEU A 211 37.72 -1.26 5.17
N GLY A 212 37.71 -0.09 5.82
CA GLY A 212 38.20 1.15 5.23
C GLY A 212 37.25 1.88 4.28
N HIS A 213 35.97 1.50 4.23
CA HIS A 213 34.97 2.09 3.31
C HIS A 213 34.12 3.20 3.93
N SER A 214 34.19 3.40 5.26
CA SER A 214 33.34 4.37 5.95
C SER A 214 34.03 4.99 7.18
N ILE A 215 33.52 6.13 7.63
CA ILE A 215 33.92 6.73 8.91
C ILE A 215 33.42 5.88 10.10
N SER A 216 34.05 6.03 11.26
CA SER A 216 33.68 5.27 12.46
C SER A 216 32.26 5.63 12.95
N HIS A 217 31.61 4.71 13.67
CA HIS A 217 30.30 4.98 14.27
C HIS A 217 30.32 6.20 15.21
N THR A 218 31.43 6.43 15.92
CA THR A 218 31.58 7.64 16.76
C THR A 218 31.61 8.91 15.93
N ALA A 219 32.32 8.92 14.81
CA ALA A 219 32.36 10.05 13.89
C ALA A 219 30.99 10.29 13.22
N VAL A 220 30.24 9.23 12.91
CA VAL A 220 28.85 9.33 12.44
C VAL A 220 27.97 10.05 13.46
N LEU A 221 28.06 9.70 14.75
CA LEU A 221 27.27 10.36 15.79
C LEU A 221 27.67 11.83 15.97
N GLU A 222 28.96 12.16 15.86
CA GLU A 222 29.45 13.54 15.90
C GLU A 222 28.94 14.34 14.70
N TYR A 223 28.94 13.75 13.51
CA TYR A 223 28.40 14.36 12.30
C TYR A 223 26.88 14.56 12.39
N ASP A 224 26.14 13.54 12.83
CA ASP A 224 24.69 13.59 13.06
C ASP A 224 24.31 14.67 14.10
N THR A 225 25.11 14.78 15.16
CA THR A 225 24.93 15.81 16.20
C THR A 225 25.20 17.20 15.64
N ALA A 226 26.25 17.38 14.84
CA ALA A 226 26.55 18.66 14.21
C ALA A 226 25.45 19.10 13.23
N LEU A 227 24.86 18.17 12.46
CA LEU A 227 23.71 18.45 11.60
C LEU A 227 22.49 18.91 12.42
N ALA A 228 22.23 18.27 13.56
CA ALA A 228 21.16 18.68 14.45
C ALA A 228 21.42 20.05 15.11
N GLU A 229 22.65 20.32 15.54
CA GLU A 229 23.03 21.62 16.11
C GLU A 229 23.00 22.74 15.07
N MET A 230 23.35 22.45 13.81
CA MET A 230 23.19 23.41 12.71
C MET A 230 21.73 23.84 12.55
N GLN A 231 20.79 22.90 12.71
CA GLN A 231 19.35 23.16 12.67
C GLN A 231 18.84 23.91 13.91
N LEU A 232 19.46 23.71 15.08
CA LEU A 232 19.10 24.44 16.30
C LEU A 232 19.65 25.86 16.32
N ASN A 233 20.83 26.06 15.73
CA ASN A 233 21.54 27.33 15.73
C ASN A 233 21.18 28.23 14.53
N SER A 234 20.43 27.71 13.55
CA SER A 234 19.77 28.57 12.57
C SER A 234 18.81 29.48 13.33
N THR A 235 18.93 30.79 13.12
CA THR A 235 18.17 31.84 13.82
C THR A 235 16.66 31.73 13.65
N GLU A 236 16.21 30.82 12.78
CA GLU A 236 14.83 30.53 12.46
C GLU A 236 14.56 29.07 12.86
N THR A 237 13.55 28.82 13.69
CA THR A 237 13.03 27.45 13.96
C THR A 237 12.32 26.84 12.75
N ILE A 238 12.53 27.41 11.56
CA ILE A 238 11.98 26.97 10.28
C ILE A 238 12.97 25.96 9.69
N PRO A 239 12.53 24.74 9.34
CA PRO A 239 13.44 23.75 8.79
C PRO A 239 14.10 24.18 7.47
N ILE A 240 15.39 23.89 7.30
CA ILE A 240 16.15 24.14 6.06
C ILE A 240 15.38 23.62 4.82
N GLY A 241 15.26 24.49 3.81
CA GLY A 241 14.55 24.20 2.56
C GLY A 241 13.06 24.59 2.56
N ILE A 242 12.57 25.18 3.65
CA ILE A 242 11.32 25.95 3.68
C ILE A 242 11.66 27.42 3.47
N MET A 243 10.97 28.06 2.53
CA MET A 243 11.17 29.47 2.19
C MET A 243 10.25 30.37 3.04
N PRO A 244 10.76 31.47 3.61
CA PRO A 244 9.93 32.44 4.32
C PRO A 244 8.96 33.14 3.37
N ASN A 245 7.90 33.74 3.92
CA ASN A 245 6.86 34.49 3.19
C ASN A 245 6.10 33.68 2.12
N LYS A 246 6.24 32.35 2.13
CA LYS A 246 5.48 31.45 1.27
C LYS A 246 4.49 30.63 2.12
N PRO A 247 3.30 30.33 1.57
CA PRO A 247 2.30 29.55 2.30
C PRO A 247 2.84 28.19 2.73
N VAL A 248 2.44 27.74 3.92
CA VAL A 248 2.78 26.43 4.47
C VAL A 248 1.58 25.82 5.16
N THR A 249 1.52 24.49 5.14
CA THR A 249 0.55 23.73 5.93
C THR A 249 1.28 22.87 6.95
N LEU A 250 0.79 22.89 8.19
CA LEU A 250 1.29 22.04 9.26
C LEU A 250 0.37 20.83 9.43
N VAL A 251 0.97 19.66 9.61
CA VAL A 251 0.23 18.43 9.90
C VAL A 251 0.78 17.86 11.19
N TRP A 252 -0.11 17.53 12.12
CA TRP A 252 0.28 16.94 13.39
C TRP A 252 -0.53 15.68 13.64
N ASP A 253 0.15 14.66 14.15
CA ASP A 253 -0.44 13.34 14.37
C ASP A 253 0.17 12.65 15.59
N ASN A 254 -0.56 11.68 16.15
CA ASN A 254 -0.06 10.88 17.25
C ASN A 254 0.98 9.87 16.79
N ILE A 255 2.00 9.66 17.62
CA ILE A 255 2.93 8.56 17.44
C ILE A 255 3.10 7.77 18.73
N ASP A 256 2.73 6.50 18.61
CA ASP A 256 2.88 5.51 19.68
C ASP A 256 4.02 4.54 19.36
N PHE A 257 4.88 4.31 20.34
CA PHE A 257 5.88 3.25 20.32
C PHE A 257 5.52 2.16 21.32
N SER A 258 5.31 0.95 20.81
CA SER A 258 5.12 -0.25 21.62
C SER A 258 6.46 -0.72 22.18
N GLU A 259 6.99 0.03 23.14
CA GLU A 259 8.16 -0.38 23.90
C GLU A 259 7.82 -1.58 24.78
N GLU A 260 8.69 -2.59 24.81
CA GLU A 260 8.61 -3.68 25.78
C GLU A 260 8.98 -3.14 27.16
N THR A 261 8.00 -2.54 27.82
CA THR A 261 8.12 -2.13 29.22
C THR A 261 7.64 -3.27 30.11
N ALA A 262 8.27 -3.46 31.27
CA ALA A 262 7.97 -4.57 32.18
C ALA A 262 6.49 -4.63 32.62
N THR A 263 5.74 -3.53 32.50
CA THR A 263 4.33 -3.44 32.91
C THR A 263 3.37 -3.07 31.78
N GLY A 264 3.87 -2.78 30.58
CA GLY A 264 3.10 -2.13 29.52
C GLY A 264 2.74 -0.66 29.78
N LYS A 265 3.12 -0.08 30.94
CA LYS A 265 2.92 1.35 31.28
C LYS A 265 4.16 2.18 30.94
N ASN A 266 3.99 3.49 30.78
CA ASN A 266 5.04 4.43 30.36
C ASN A 266 5.61 4.11 28.97
N THR A 267 4.75 3.68 28.06
CA THR A 267 5.04 3.66 26.62
C THR A 267 5.07 5.09 26.09
N THR A 268 5.91 5.32 25.09
CA THR A 268 6.06 6.64 24.48
C THR A 268 4.82 6.99 23.65
N HIS A 269 4.09 8.02 24.10
CA HIS A 269 2.92 8.62 23.43
C HIS A 269 3.24 10.07 23.07
N TYR A 270 3.86 10.28 21.93
CA TYR A 270 4.32 11.60 21.48
C TYR A 270 3.45 12.13 20.34
N THR A 271 3.67 13.40 19.99
CA THR A 271 3.06 14.02 18.81
C THR A 271 4.14 14.36 17.79
N ASN A 272 4.02 13.78 16.59
CA ASN A 272 4.85 14.14 15.44
C ASN A 272 4.23 15.29 14.67
N GLY A 273 5.06 16.11 14.04
CA GLY A 273 4.60 17.16 13.14
C GLY A 273 5.42 17.20 11.85
N ILE A 274 4.78 17.60 10.76
CA ILE A 274 5.45 17.95 9.49
C ILE A 274 4.99 19.33 9.03
N ILE A 275 5.86 19.98 8.27
CA ILE A 275 5.56 21.21 7.51
C ILE A 275 5.66 20.89 6.03
N VAL A 276 4.65 21.32 5.27
CA VAL A 276 4.52 21.09 3.83
C VAL A 276 4.46 22.45 3.13
N GLN A 277 5.28 22.62 2.08
CA GLN A 277 5.33 23.81 1.24
C GLN A 277 5.46 23.40 -0.23
N GLN A 278 4.64 23.96 -1.14
CA GLN A 278 4.82 23.72 -2.58
C GLN A 278 6.11 24.37 -3.11
N GLN A 279 6.85 23.64 -3.95
CA GLN A 279 8.02 24.16 -4.65
C GLN A 279 7.57 25.08 -5.80
N THR A 280 8.09 26.30 -5.85
CA THR A 280 7.95 27.15 -7.04
C THR A 280 8.97 26.74 -8.09
N PHE A 281 8.57 26.65 -9.36
CA PHE A 281 9.43 26.29 -10.50
C PHE A 281 10.68 27.18 -10.66
N ILE A 282 10.69 28.36 -10.04
CA ILE A 282 11.82 29.29 -10.03
C ILE A 282 12.47 29.20 -8.65
N THR A 283 13.59 28.49 -8.57
CA THR A 283 14.64 28.82 -7.61
C THR A 283 15.98 28.37 -8.17
N THR A 284 16.81 29.35 -8.53
CA THR A 284 18.27 29.20 -8.45
C THR A 284 18.65 28.75 -7.04
N PRO A 285 19.71 27.94 -6.85
CA PRO A 285 20.12 27.40 -5.55
C PRO A 285 20.49 28.44 -4.47
N SER A 286 20.46 29.72 -4.82
CA SER A 286 21.14 30.82 -4.13
C SER A 286 20.42 31.37 -2.89
N ASP A 287 19.13 31.09 -2.68
CA ASP A 287 18.36 31.65 -1.56
C ASP A 287 18.26 30.74 -0.32
N CYS A 288 19.13 29.72 -0.22
CA CYS A 288 19.27 28.97 1.02
C CYS A 288 19.94 29.85 2.08
N LEU A 289 19.25 30.08 3.20
CA LEU A 289 19.73 30.81 4.38
C LEU A 289 21.23 30.60 4.63
N SER A 290 21.97 31.69 4.81
CA SER A 290 23.42 31.70 5.02
C SER A 290 23.83 30.74 6.15
N ARG A 291 24.54 29.66 5.81
CA ARG A 291 25.05 28.68 6.78
C ARG A 291 26.10 29.36 7.68
N LYS A 292 25.87 29.39 9.01
CA LYS A 292 26.90 29.80 9.96
C LYS A 292 28.02 28.77 10.00
N LEU A 293 29.27 29.24 10.05
CA LEU A 293 30.47 28.40 10.11
C LEU A 293 30.46 27.54 11.40
N GLY A 294 30.23 26.24 11.28
CA GLY A 294 30.32 25.31 12.40
C GLY A 294 31.76 24.89 12.69
N LYS A 295 32.14 24.77 13.97
CA LYS A 295 33.41 24.14 14.38
C LYS A 295 33.19 22.65 14.63
N LYS A 296 34.08 21.81 14.10
CA LYS A 296 34.06 20.37 14.38
C LYS A 296 34.25 20.14 15.89
N SER A 297 33.31 19.45 16.51
CA SER A 297 33.33 19.13 17.95
C SER A 297 33.31 17.61 18.16
N ARG A 298 33.72 17.15 19.34
CA ARG A 298 33.58 15.73 19.76
C ARG A 298 32.23 15.45 20.41
N LYS A 299 31.27 16.38 20.31
CA LYS A 299 29.97 16.30 20.97
C LYS A 299 29.09 15.30 20.24
N ARG A 300 28.46 14.40 20.99
CA ARG A 300 27.62 13.29 20.48
C ARG A 300 26.20 13.33 21.03
N THR A 301 25.83 14.42 21.66
CA THR A 301 24.53 14.61 22.28
C THR A 301 24.13 16.06 22.03
N ILE A 302 22.84 16.32 21.94
CA ILE A 302 22.32 17.68 21.95
C ILE A 302 21.57 17.91 23.24
N GLU A 303 21.51 19.16 23.68
CA GLU A 303 20.58 19.56 24.71
C GLU A 303 19.21 19.73 24.03
N PRO A 304 18.20 18.93 24.41
CA PRO A 304 16.89 19.03 23.79
C PRO A 304 16.28 20.39 24.13
N PRO A 305 15.67 21.09 23.16
CA PRO A 305 14.94 22.32 23.45
C PRO A 305 13.81 22.03 24.45
N MET A 306 13.75 22.81 25.53
CA MET A 306 12.69 22.66 26.53
C MET A 306 11.33 22.97 25.89
N THR A 307 10.51 21.94 25.67
CA THR A 307 9.13 22.12 25.20
C THR A 307 8.21 22.13 26.42
N LEU A 308 7.98 23.31 27.01
CA LEU A 308 7.08 23.44 28.15
C LEU A 308 5.62 23.34 27.67
N VAL A 309 4.99 22.18 27.86
CA VAL A 309 3.54 22.02 27.66
C VAL A 309 2.83 22.66 28.85
N SER A 310 2.40 23.91 28.69
CA SER A 310 1.63 24.61 29.71
C SER A 310 0.29 23.91 29.92
N ASN A 311 -0.09 23.67 31.18
CA ASN A 311 -1.42 23.16 31.52
C ASN A 311 -2.49 24.06 30.90
N TYR A 312 -3.41 23.45 30.14
CA TYR A 312 -4.56 24.14 29.58
C TYR A 312 -5.83 23.47 30.07
N THR A 313 -6.67 24.24 30.75
CA THR A 313 -7.98 23.78 31.22
C THR A 313 -9.04 24.34 30.29
N ILE A 314 -9.72 23.45 29.57
CA ILE A 314 -10.78 23.83 28.63
C ILE A 314 -11.97 24.50 29.35
N GLY A 315 -12.22 24.19 30.63
CA GLY A 315 -13.42 24.66 31.34
C GLY A 315 -14.70 24.08 30.73
N GLN A 316 -15.77 24.88 30.63
CA GLN A 316 -17.00 24.47 29.95
C GLN A 316 -16.77 24.31 28.45
N ARG A 317 -17.21 23.20 27.83
CA ARG A 317 -17.04 23.01 26.39
C ARG A 317 -17.74 24.13 25.62
N PHE A 318 -17.06 24.67 24.61
CA PHE A 318 -17.67 25.66 23.74
C PHE A 318 -18.72 24.97 22.85
N ALA A 319 -19.95 25.45 22.93
CA ALA A 319 -21.14 24.80 22.40
C ALA A 319 -21.53 25.28 20.98
N ASN A 320 -21.13 26.50 20.61
CA ASN A 320 -21.82 27.29 19.59
C ASN A 320 -20.83 27.96 18.61
N PRO A 321 -20.29 27.25 17.61
CA PRO A 321 -19.42 27.89 16.62
C PRO A 321 -20.20 29.00 15.88
N GLU A 322 -19.65 30.20 15.83
CA GLU A 322 -20.18 31.33 15.05
C GLU A 322 -19.90 31.06 13.57
N ILE A 323 -20.79 30.33 12.91
CA ILE A 323 -20.66 30.02 11.48
C ILE A 323 -21.51 31.04 10.72
N PRO A 324 -20.93 31.86 9.82
CA PRO A 324 -21.69 32.80 9.00
C PRO A 324 -22.76 32.10 8.18
N SER A 325 -23.97 32.67 8.20
CA SER A 325 -25.17 32.12 7.59
C SER A 325 -25.20 32.34 6.07
N VAL A 326 -24.31 31.69 5.32
CA VAL A 326 -24.35 31.74 3.85
C VAL A 326 -24.04 30.36 3.26
N VAL A 327 -25.08 29.81 2.60
CA VAL A 327 -25.11 28.67 1.68
C VAL A 327 -24.92 27.28 2.31
N THR A 328 -26.05 26.64 2.63
CA THR A 328 -26.14 25.24 3.08
C THR A 328 -25.86 24.22 1.96
N THR A 329 -25.86 24.65 0.70
CA THR A 329 -25.63 23.83 -0.50
C THR A 329 -25.04 24.71 -1.59
N CYS A 330 -23.76 24.55 -1.92
CA CYS A 330 -23.14 25.30 -3.01
C CYS A 330 -23.45 24.58 -4.33
N THR A 331 -24.52 25.00 -5.02
CA THR A 331 -24.92 24.43 -6.32
C THR A 331 -23.79 24.51 -7.36
N GLU A 332 -22.88 25.48 -7.22
CA GLU A 332 -21.70 25.66 -8.07
C GLU A 332 -20.74 24.47 -8.01
N TYR A 333 -20.64 23.77 -6.86
CA TYR A 333 -19.71 22.66 -6.72
C TYR A 333 -20.26 21.32 -7.24
N ALA A 334 -21.57 21.23 -7.45
CA ALA A 334 -22.21 20.03 -8.00
C ALA A 334 -21.72 19.70 -9.42
N GLU A 335 -21.39 20.71 -10.22
CA GLU A 335 -20.86 20.54 -11.58
C GLU A 335 -19.51 19.82 -11.61
N HIS A 336 -18.66 20.06 -10.61
CA HIS A 336 -17.40 19.34 -10.46
C HIS A 336 -17.62 17.85 -10.20
N LEU A 337 -18.60 17.52 -9.36
CA LEU A 337 -18.95 16.13 -9.07
C LEU A 337 -19.55 15.43 -10.30
N GLN A 338 -20.41 16.12 -11.05
CA GLN A 338 -20.95 15.60 -12.32
C GLN A 338 -19.84 15.34 -13.34
N ALA A 339 -18.89 16.28 -13.49
CA ALA A 339 -17.73 16.11 -14.34
C ALA A 339 -16.90 14.88 -13.97
N SER A 340 -16.68 14.67 -12.66
CA SER A 340 -15.96 13.50 -12.15
C SER A 340 -16.66 12.19 -12.54
N LYS A 341 -17.98 12.12 -12.31
CA LYS A 341 -18.81 10.98 -12.68
C LYS A 341 -18.77 10.70 -14.18
N LEU A 342 -18.84 11.73 -15.01
CA LEU A 342 -18.77 11.58 -16.47
C LEU A 342 -17.44 10.95 -16.92
N SER A 343 -16.30 11.34 -16.33
CA SER A 343 -15.03 10.68 -16.68
C SER A 343 -14.94 9.25 -16.14
N ASP A 344 -15.61 8.92 -15.03
CA ASP A 344 -15.75 7.53 -14.58
C ASP A 344 -16.66 6.71 -15.53
N SER A 345 -17.68 7.33 -16.12
CA SER A 345 -18.50 6.72 -17.17
C SER A 345 -17.67 6.42 -18.42
N VAL A 346 -16.81 7.36 -18.86
CA VAL A 346 -15.86 7.10 -19.98
C VAL A 346 -14.96 5.91 -19.65
N TYR A 347 -14.37 5.90 -18.46
CA TYR A 347 -13.52 4.80 -18.00
C TYR A 347 -14.25 3.46 -18.05
N THR A 348 -15.43 3.37 -17.44
CA THR A 348 -16.18 2.10 -17.33
C THR A 348 -16.73 1.62 -18.66
N PHE A 349 -17.18 2.52 -19.53
CA PHE A 349 -17.61 2.19 -20.88
C PHE A 349 -16.46 1.61 -21.72
N LEU A 350 -15.29 2.25 -21.71
CA LEU A 350 -14.12 1.74 -22.42
C LEU A 350 -13.61 0.42 -21.84
N LYS A 351 -13.69 0.24 -20.52
CA LYS A 351 -13.39 -1.06 -19.89
C LYS A 351 -14.33 -2.17 -20.36
N TYR A 352 -15.60 -1.84 -20.60
CA TYR A 352 -16.59 -2.78 -21.16
C TYR A 352 -16.32 -3.08 -22.63
N CYS A 353 -16.09 -2.06 -23.47
CA CYS A 353 -15.86 -2.20 -24.92
C CYS A 353 -14.46 -2.74 -25.32
N LYS A 354 -13.62 -3.14 -24.36
CA LYS A 354 -12.22 -3.52 -24.60
C LYS A 354 -12.04 -4.53 -25.74
N ASN A 355 -11.21 -4.17 -26.73
CA ASN A 355 -10.60 -5.12 -27.68
C ASN A 355 -9.32 -5.74 -27.06
N SER A 356 -9.02 -7.00 -27.42
CA SER A 356 -7.92 -7.80 -26.84
C SER A 356 -6.51 -7.22 -27.03
N ASP A 357 -6.33 -6.30 -27.99
CA ASP A 357 -5.02 -5.96 -28.53
C ASP A 357 -4.33 -4.78 -27.82
N GLU A 358 -5.10 -3.90 -27.14
CA GLU A 358 -4.56 -2.80 -26.32
C GLU A 358 -5.23 -2.75 -24.93
N PRO A 359 -4.58 -3.28 -23.87
CA PRO A 359 -5.21 -3.36 -22.56
C PRO A 359 -5.25 -1.98 -21.86
N LEU A 360 -6.45 -1.41 -21.73
CA LEU A 360 -6.70 -0.19 -20.96
C LEU A 360 -6.28 -0.37 -19.47
N PRO A 361 -5.55 0.58 -18.87
CA PRO A 361 -5.11 0.47 -17.48
C PRO A 361 -6.25 0.60 -16.46
N ALA A 362 -5.95 0.26 -15.20
CA ALA A 362 -6.88 0.44 -14.09
C ALA A 362 -7.12 1.93 -13.76
N TRP A 363 -8.20 2.23 -13.02
CA TRP A 363 -8.70 3.58 -12.73
C TRP A 363 -7.62 4.62 -12.38
N THR A 364 -6.66 4.30 -11.50
CA THR A 364 -5.62 5.27 -11.11
C THR A 364 -4.73 5.61 -12.30
N ALA A 365 -4.28 4.59 -13.04
CA ALA A 365 -3.40 4.76 -14.19
C ALA A 365 -4.13 5.37 -15.38
N PHE A 366 -5.41 5.02 -15.59
CA PHE A 366 -6.28 5.68 -16.57
C PHE A 366 -6.34 7.20 -16.33
N ASN A 367 -6.63 7.64 -15.10
CA ASN A 367 -6.65 9.08 -14.79
C ASN A 367 -5.26 9.73 -14.92
N CYS A 368 -4.15 8.99 -14.79
CA CYS A 368 -2.83 9.53 -15.09
C CYS A 368 -2.63 9.81 -16.59
N LEU A 369 -3.24 9.03 -17.47
CA LEU A 369 -3.18 9.25 -18.92
C LEU A 369 -4.00 10.49 -19.30
N VAL A 370 -5.18 10.65 -18.69
CA VAL A 370 -6.09 11.79 -18.97
C VAL A 370 -5.55 13.11 -18.40
N GLU A 371 -4.91 13.09 -17.22
CA GLU A 371 -4.45 14.30 -16.52
C GLU A 371 -2.99 14.67 -16.83
N LYS A 372 -2.41 14.16 -17.93
CA LYS A 372 -0.97 14.27 -18.21
C LYS A 372 -0.48 15.71 -18.35
N ASP A 373 -1.30 16.59 -18.91
CA ASP A 373 -1.01 18.03 -19.07
C ASP A 373 -1.09 18.81 -17.74
N ASN A 374 -1.82 18.28 -16.75
CA ASN A 374 -2.03 18.93 -15.45
C ASN A 374 -0.89 18.59 -14.48
N THR A 375 0.31 19.06 -14.80
CA THR A 375 1.47 18.96 -13.91
C THR A 375 1.39 20.00 -12.79
N LEU A 376 1.35 19.50 -11.55
CA LEU A 376 1.35 20.32 -10.35
C LEU A 376 2.76 20.36 -9.74
N PRO A 377 3.13 21.46 -9.06
CA PRO A 377 4.42 21.58 -8.40
C PRO A 377 4.60 20.54 -7.29
N THR A 378 5.79 19.98 -7.17
CA THR A 378 6.17 19.08 -6.07
C THR A 378 6.22 19.81 -4.73
N SER A 379 5.97 19.10 -3.64
CA SER A 379 5.97 19.64 -2.28
C SER A 379 7.25 19.31 -1.54
N ASN A 380 7.82 20.32 -0.86
CA ASN A 380 8.83 20.15 0.17
C ASN A 380 8.16 19.72 1.48
N ILE A 381 8.60 18.57 2.01
CA ILE A 381 8.15 18.04 3.30
C ILE A 381 9.33 18.10 4.27
N ARG A 382 9.14 18.70 5.45
CA ARG A 382 10.14 18.71 6.53
C ARG A 382 9.49 18.32 7.86
N TYR A 383 10.30 17.76 8.76
CA TYR A 383 9.82 17.31 10.06
C TYR A 383 9.92 18.44 11.07
N LEU A 384 8.89 18.60 11.87
CA LEU A 384 8.87 19.51 13.00
C LEU A 384 9.37 18.78 14.26
N PRO A 385 9.91 19.51 15.25
CA PRO A 385 10.29 18.89 16.51
C PRO A 385 9.07 18.24 17.19
N VAL A 386 9.25 16.97 17.58
CA VAL A 386 8.29 16.16 18.32
C VAL A 386 7.93 16.88 19.60
N LEU A 387 6.66 16.80 19.93
CA LEU A 387 6.16 17.25 21.20
C LEU A 387 5.99 16.02 22.10
N GLU A 388 6.77 15.97 23.19
CA GLU A 388 6.82 14.85 24.15
C GLU A 388 5.58 14.81 25.07
N ALA A 389 4.39 14.92 24.47
CA ALA A 389 3.12 14.80 25.17
C ALA A 389 2.06 14.19 24.25
N ASN A 390 1.05 13.60 24.89
CA ASN A 390 0.01 12.86 24.21
C ASN A 390 -1.03 13.83 23.59
N PRO A 391 -1.33 13.74 22.28
CA PRO A 391 -2.29 14.63 21.62
C PRO A 391 -3.74 14.42 22.06
N THR A 392 -3.99 13.43 22.91
CA THR A 392 -5.28 13.27 23.60
C THR A 392 -5.49 14.28 24.73
N GLU A 393 -4.49 15.03 25.15
CA GLU A 393 -4.64 16.06 26.19
C GLU A 393 -4.87 17.44 25.58
N PHE A 394 -5.79 18.22 26.14
CA PHE A 394 -6.04 19.60 25.67
C PHE A 394 -4.82 20.51 25.82
N SER A 395 -3.98 20.29 26.83
CA SER A 395 -2.70 20.98 27.01
C SER A 395 -1.78 20.79 25.80
N THR A 396 -1.66 19.54 25.33
CA THR A 396 -0.89 19.19 24.13
C THR A 396 -1.45 19.87 22.88
N VAL A 397 -2.77 19.79 22.66
CA VAL A 397 -3.40 20.41 21.49
C VAL A 397 -3.24 21.94 21.50
N ASN A 398 -3.37 22.59 22.66
CA ASN A 398 -3.13 24.03 22.77
C ASN A 398 -1.65 24.39 22.51
N ALA A 399 -0.71 23.57 22.99
CA ALA A 399 0.72 23.76 22.72
C ALA A 399 1.02 23.65 21.22
N ILE A 400 0.38 22.71 20.51
CA ILE A 400 0.46 22.60 19.05
C ILE A 400 -0.06 23.88 18.38
N LEU A 401 -1.24 24.38 18.76
CA LEU A 401 -1.81 25.60 18.18
C LEU A 401 -0.93 26.84 18.41
N LYS A 402 -0.38 27.01 19.61
CA LYS A 402 0.58 28.08 19.91
C LYS A 402 1.83 27.98 19.05
N LYS A 403 2.38 26.76 18.90
CA LYS A 403 3.55 26.49 18.06
C LYS A 403 3.26 26.78 16.59
N SER A 404 2.04 26.50 16.12
CA SER A 404 1.62 26.86 14.75
C SER A 404 1.63 28.37 14.51
N ILE A 405 1.19 29.18 15.49
CA ILE A 405 1.27 30.66 15.38
C ILE A 405 2.71 31.15 15.40
N ASP A 406 3.55 30.62 16.30
CA ASP A 406 4.98 30.95 16.35
C ASP A 406 5.69 30.63 15.01
N ILE A 407 5.33 29.51 14.38
CA ILE A 407 5.82 29.18 13.02
C ILE A 407 5.28 30.18 11.99
N ALA A 408 4.01 30.55 12.05
CA ALA A 408 3.40 31.52 11.14
C ALA A 408 4.09 32.89 11.25
N ASP A 409 4.30 33.40 12.46
CA ASP A 409 4.97 34.68 12.72
C ASP A 409 6.41 34.69 12.17
N LYS A 410 7.16 33.60 12.37
CA LYS A 410 8.52 33.45 11.84
C LYS A 410 8.57 33.36 10.32
N MET A 411 7.52 32.82 9.71
CA MET A 411 7.34 32.75 8.26
C MET A 411 6.74 34.04 7.67
N SER A 412 6.48 35.05 8.50
CA SER A 412 5.73 36.28 8.18
C SER A 412 4.37 36.01 7.52
N LEU A 413 3.65 35.00 8.01
CA LEU A 413 2.32 34.63 7.53
C LEU A 413 1.24 35.17 8.48
N GLU A 414 0.28 35.88 7.90
CA GLU A 414 -0.90 36.37 8.63
C GLU A 414 -1.78 35.22 9.12
N GLU A 415 -1.89 34.14 8.36
CA GLU A 415 -2.77 33.01 8.63
C GLU A 415 -2.02 31.69 8.37
N ILE A 416 -2.39 30.61 9.07
CA ILE A 416 -1.78 29.29 8.89
C ILE A 416 -2.80 28.16 8.86
N VAL A 417 -2.55 27.17 7.99
CA VAL A 417 -3.38 25.97 7.89
C VAL A 417 -2.78 24.85 8.73
N VAL A 418 -3.64 24.17 9.51
CA VAL A 418 -3.27 23.01 10.32
C VAL A 418 -4.20 21.84 10.02
N VAL A 419 -3.65 20.66 9.73
CA VAL A 419 -4.38 19.43 9.43
C VAL A 419 -4.28 18.46 10.59
N PHE A 420 -5.42 17.88 10.97
CA PHE A 420 -5.52 16.89 12.04
C PHE A 420 -6.44 15.72 11.64
N ASP A 421 -6.22 14.56 12.27
CA ASP A 421 -7.23 13.50 12.30
C ASP A 421 -8.51 13.98 13.01
N GLN A 422 -9.60 13.20 12.93
CA GLN A 422 -10.88 13.61 13.50
C GLN A 422 -10.82 13.81 15.02
N ALA A 423 -10.05 13.01 15.75
CA ALA A 423 -10.01 13.05 17.20
C ALA A 423 -9.30 14.31 17.72
N ILE A 424 -8.18 14.70 17.09
CA ILE A 424 -7.43 15.92 17.43
C ILE A 424 -8.18 17.15 16.89
N TYR A 425 -8.74 17.08 15.68
CA TYR A 425 -9.57 18.15 15.10
C TYR A 425 -10.68 18.60 16.05
N ALA A 426 -11.42 17.64 16.62
CA ALA A 426 -12.50 17.91 17.56
C ALA A 426 -12.06 18.70 18.81
N LYS A 427 -10.85 18.46 19.31
CA LYS A 427 -10.29 19.17 20.47
C LYS A 427 -9.70 20.52 20.07
N ALA A 428 -9.00 20.56 18.95
CA ALA A 428 -8.41 21.77 18.41
C ALA A 428 -9.49 22.82 18.12
N GLN A 429 -10.63 22.41 17.58
CA GLN A 429 -11.77 23.29 17.35
C GLN A 429 -12.37 23.85 18.64
N GLN A 430 -12.51 23.03 19.68
CA GLN A 430 -13.01 23.50 20.98
C GLN A 430 -12.11 24.58 21.60
N ILE A 431 -10.80 24.51 21.37
CA ILE A 431 -9.85 25.54 21.81
C ILE A 431 -9.97 26.76 20.88
N ARG A 432 -9.91 26.55 19.57
CA ARG A 432 -9.95 27.61 18.55
C ARG A 432 -11.20 28.48 18.67
N TRP A 433 -12.38 27.90 18.88
CA TRP A 433 -13.62 28.69 18.98
C TRP A 433 -13.71 29.59 20.22
N LYS A 434 -12.86 29.37 21.23
CA LYS A 434 -12.81 30.22 22.43
C LYS A 434 -11.84 31.38 22.31
N GLU A 435 -10.81 31.23 21.50
CA GLU A 435 -9.70 32.16 21.40
C GLU A 435 -9.79 32.93 20.08
N GLU A 436 -10.13 34.22 20.17
CA GLU A 436 -10.36 35.07 19.00
C GLU A 436 -9.11 35.19 18.11
N LEU A 437 -7.91 35.16 18.72
CA LEU A 437 -6.64 35.10 18.00
C LEU A 437 -6.55 33.82 17.15
N TYR A 438 -6.94 32.67 17.70
CA TYR A 438 -6.86 31.40 16.98
C TYR A 438 -7.91 31.33 15.87
N LYS A 439 -9.11 31.88 16.09
CA LYS A 439 -10.13 31.95 15.04
C LYS A 439 -9.64 32.70 13.81
N LYS A 440 -8.93 33.82 14.02
CA LYS A 440 -8.42 34.72 12.96
C LYS A 440 -7.12 34.24 12.31
N ARG A 441 -6.23 33.59 13.08
CA ARG A 441 -4.88 33.22 12.61
C ARG A 441 -4.80 31.77 12.10
N ILE A 442 -5.72 30.89 12.51
CA ILE A 442 -5.60 29.44 12.26
C ILE A 442 -6.83 28.93 11.51
N VAL A 443 -6.60 28.28 10.36
CA VAL A 443 -7.59 27.47 9.65
C VAL A 443 -7.30 26.00 9.91
N ILE A 444 -8.27 25.27 10.44
CA ILE A 444 -8.10 23.84 10.77
C ILE A 444 -8.81 22.99 9.72
N ARG A 445 -8.09 22.02 9.13
CA ARG A 445 -8.66 21.04 8.18
C ARG A 445 -8.72 19.63 8.77
N LEU A 446 -9.77 18.89 8.39
CA LEU A 446 -9.90 17.46 8.68
C LEU A 446 -9.06 16.65 7.69
N GLY A 447 -8.33 15.67 8.20
CA GLY A 447 -7.50 14.76 7.42
C GLY A 447 -8.32 13.89 6.45
N GLU A 448 -7.99 13.95 5.16
CA GLU A 448 -8.75 13.25 4.11
C GLU A 448 -8.58 11.73 4.19
N PHE A 449 -7.39 11.26 4.57
CA PHE A 449 -7.09 9.83 4.66
C PHE A 449 -7.99 9.12 5.67
N HIS A 450 -8.18 9.73 6.85
CA HIS A 450 -9.04 9.17 7.88
C HIS A 450 -10.54 9.25 7.52
N ILE A 451 -10.96 10.25 6.74
CA ILE A 451 -12.31 10.31 6.15
C ILE A 451 -12.51 9.12 5.21
N VAL A 452 -11.56 8.86 4.30
CA VAL A 452 -11.62 7.71 3.38
C VAL A 452 -11.69 6.39 4.14
N MET A 453 -10.82 6.17 5.13
CA MET A 453 -10.84 4.94 5.94
C MET A 453 -12.19 4.74 6.63
N SER A 454 -12.78 5.82 7.15
CA SER A 454 -14.09 5.76 7.81
C SER A 454 -15.21 5.44 6.82
N PHE A 455 -15.15 6.01 5.61
CA PHE A 455 -16.12 5.72 4.55
C PHE A 455 -15.99 4.31 3.97
N LEU A 456 -14.76 3.76 3.90
CA LEU A 456 -14.54 2.34 3.60
C LEU A 456 -15.19 1.45 4.67
N GLY A 457 -15.08 1.81 5.95
CA GLY A 457 -15.79 1.13 7.03
C GLY A 457 -17.32 1.16 6.87
N LEU A 458 -17.88 2.26 6.35
CA LEU A 458 -19.31 2.38 6.02
C LEU A 458 -19.72 1.40 4.91
N LEU A 459 -18.95 1.35 3.82
CA LEU A 459 -19.15 0.37 2.73
C LEU A 459 -19.14 -1.06 3.27
N GLY A 460 -18.17 -1.39 4.14
CA GLY A 460 -18.14 -2.67 4.83
C GLY A 460 -19.40 -2.93 5.65
N LYS A 461 -19.79 -2.00 6.53
CA LYS A 461 -20.98 -2.15 7.39
C LYS A 461 -22.26 -2.40 6.59
N ARG A 462 -22.42 -1.76 5.42
CA ARG A 462 -23.61 -1.88 4.56
C ARG A 462 -23.61 -3.17 3.73
N PHE A 463 -22.48 -3.53 3.11
CA PHE A 463 -22.46 -4.53 2.05
C PHE A 463 -21.77 -5.86 2.41
N LYS A 464 -20.98 -5.89 3.50
CA LYS A 464 -20.19 -7.06 3.91
C LYS A 464 -21.01 -8.35 3.89
N ASP A 465 -22.11 -8.35 4.66
CA ASP A 465 -22.94 -9.54 4.89
C ASP A 465 -24.05 -9.68 3.82
N ALA A 466 -24.10 -8.79 2.83
CA ALA A 466 -24.97 -8.91 1.65
C ALA A 466 -24.33 -9.75 0.52
N GLY A 467 -23.10 -10.23 0.72
CA GLY A 467 -22.35 -11.04 -0.24
C GLY A 467 -20.99 -10.46 -0.64
N LEU A 468 -20.71 -9.18 -0.31
CA LEU A 468 -19.46 -8.52 -0.68
C LEU A 468 -18.23 -9.26 -0.15
N ALA A 469 -18.26 -9.69 1.12
CA ALA A 469 -17.14 -10.42 1.73
C ALA A 469 -16.87 -11.74 1.01
N SER A 470 -17.93 -12.49 0.70
CA SER A 470 -17.85 -13.77 -0.03
C SER A 470 -17.25 -13.57 -1.41
N ILE A 471 -17.73 -12.58 -2.17
CA ILE A 471 -17.21 -12.31 -3.52
C ILE A 471 -15.73 -11.96 -3.47
N MET A 472 -15.33 -11.05 -2.57
CA MET A 472 -13.92 -10.64 -2.49
C MET A 472 -12.97 -11.81 -2.17
N VAL A 473 -13.41 -12.76 -1.33
CA VAL A 473 -12.62 -13.94 -0.96
C VAL A 473 -12.62 -14.99 -2.07
N GLU A 474 -13.79 -15.36 -2.60
CA GLU A 474 -13.95 -16.42 -3.62
C GLU A 474 -13.29 -16.05 -4.96
N SER A 475 -13.32 -14.78 -5.34
CA SER A 475 -12.63 -14.26 -6.53
C SER A 475 -11.09 -14.18 -6.36
N GLY A 476 -10.57 -14.43 -5.17
CA GLY A 476 -9.14 -14.39 -4.88
C GLY A 476 -8.54 -12.98 -4.81
N ILE A 477 -9.34 -11.92 -4.84
CA ILE A 477 -8.81 -10.54 -4.77
C ILE A 477 -8.35 -10.16 -3.36
N VAL A 478 -8.86 -10.84 -2.32
CA VAL A 478 -8.38 -10.75 -0.94
C VAL A 478 -8.39 -12.13 -0.26
N ALA A 479 -7.37 -12.40 0.57
CA ALA A 479 -7.34 -13.59 1.40
C ALA A 479 -8.36 -13.50 2.56
N GLU A 480 -8.90 -14.64 2.99
CA GLU A 480 -9.89 -14.73 4.07
C GLU A 480 -9.44 -14.01 5.37
N GLY A 481 -8.21 -14.24 5.83
CA GLY A 481 -7.67 -13.58 7.02
C GLY A 481 -7.50 -12.06 6.90
N SER A 482 -7.63 -11.52 5.70
CA SER A 482 -7.44 -10.09 5.39
C SER A 482 -8.74 -9.35 5.07
N VAL A 483 -9.85 -10.06 4.83
CA VAL A 483 -11.12 -9.44 4.39
C VAL A 483 -11.70 -8.50 5.44
N SER A 484 -11.59 -8.86 6.73
CA SER A 484 -12.07 -8.03 7.84
C SER A 484 -11.32 -6.68 7.90
N GLY A 485 -10.00 -6.69 7.70
CA GLY A 485 -9.21 -5.47 7.66
C GLY A 485 -9.51 -4.60 6.43
N VAL A 486 -9.89 -5.21 5.30
CA VAL A 486 -10.34 -4.51 4.09
C VAL A 486 -11.69 -3.84 4.28
N LEU A 487 -12.70 -4.60 4.73
CA LEU A 487 -14.06 -4.10 4.89
C LEU A 487 -14.20 -3.09 6.03
N ASN A 488 -13.31 -3.12 7.02
CA ASN A 488 -13.25 -2.09 8.07
C ASN A 488 -12.39 -0.87 7.67
N GLY A 489 -11.86 -0.81 6.44
CA GLY A 489 -11.01 0.28 5.95
C GLY A 489 -9.59 0.35 6.54
N LYS A 490 -9.23 -0.55 7.48
CA LYS A 490 -7.92 -0.56 8.17
C LYS A 490 -6.76 -0.92 7.24
N HIS A 491 -7.00 -1.76 6.24
CA HIS A 491 -6.00 -2.09 5.22
C HIS A 491 -6.15 -1.17 4.00
N TYR A 492 -5.91 0.13 4.17
CA TYR A 492 -6.22 1.19 3.20
C TYR A 492 -5.92 0.83 1.74
N ASN A 493 -4.65 0.58 1.39
CA ASN A 493 -4.23 0.30 0.01
C ASN A 493 -4.96 -0.92 -0.58
N ARG A 494 -5.14 -1.96 0.23
CA ARG A 494 -5.84 -3.18 -0.20
C ARG A 494 -7.33 -2.92 -0.37
N SER A 495 -7.92 -2.12 0.51
CA SER A 495 -9.34 -1.75 0.47
C SER A 495 -9.67 -0.96 -0.78
N ILE A 496 -8.89 0.10 -1.09
CA ILE A 496 -9.04 0.88 -2.31
C ILE A 496 -8.94 -0.01 -3.56
N ARG A 497 -7.95 -0.91 -3.62
CA ARG A 497 -7.81 -1.85 -4.74
C ARG A 497 -9.04 -2.75 -4.88
N CYS A 498 -9.48 -3.40 -3.81
CA CYS A 498 -10.65 -4.29 -3.85
C CYS A 498 -11.93 -3.56 -4.28
N HIS A 499 -12.19 -2.36 -3.75
CA HIS A 499 -13.37 -1.58 -4.14
C HIS A 499 -13.29 -1.07 -5.59
N LYS A 500 -12.11 -0.68 -6.10
CA LYS A 500 -11.90 -0.35 -7.52
C LYS A 500 -12.18 -1.54 -8.44
N THR A 501 -11.65 -2.72 -8.12
CA THR A 501 -11.89 -3.96 -8.87
C THR A 501 -13.37 -4.33 -8.86
N MET A 502 -14.03 -4.26 -7.71
CA MET A 502 -15.47 -4.51 -7.59
C MET A 502 -16.31 -3.50 -8.37
N PHE A 503 -15.95 -2.21 -8.31
CA PHE A 503 -16.64 -1.13 -9.03
C PHE A 503 -16.60 -1.36 -10.53
N GLU A 504 -15.42 -1.69 -11.07
CA GLU A 504 -15.27 -2.00 -12.49
C GLU A 504 -16.07 -3.25 -12.89
N ALA A 505 -15.92 -4.36 -12.16
CA ALA A 505 -16.62 -5.61 -12.49
C ALA A 505 -18.14 -5.45 -12.46
N LEU A 506 -18.69 -4.82 -11.40
CA LEU A 506 -20.13 -4.59 -11.30
C LEU A 506 -20.63 -3.61 -12.38
N THR A 507 -19.85 -2.58 -12.73
CA THR A 507 -20.26 -1.66 -13.81
C THR A 507 -20.23 -2.36 -15.18
N CYS A 508 -19.28 -3.26 -15.43
CA CYS A 508 -19.30 -4.09 -16.65
C CYS A 508 -20.57 -4.95 -16.73
N LEU A 509 -20.97 -5.61 -15.64
CA LEU A 509 -22.23 -6.38 -15.62
C LEU A 509 -23.46 -5.49 -15.82
N LEU A 510 -23.42 -4.25 -15.31
CA LEU A 510 -24.49 -3.28 -15.48
C LEU A 510 -24.60 -2.80 -16.94
N TRP A 511 -23.47 -2.54 -17.61
CA TRP A 511 -23.42 -2.27 -19.05
C TRP A 511 -23.94 -3.46 -19.86
N THR A 512 -23.55 -4.70 -19.53
CA THR A 512 -24.11 -5.91 -20.14
C THR A 512 -25.63 -5.94 -20.02
N ALA A 513 -26.18 -5.71 -18.82
CA ALA A 513 -27.62 -5.72 -18.60
C ALA A 513 -28.36 -4.63 -19.38
N PHE A 514 -27.74 -3.46 -19.59
CA PHE A 514 -28.28 -2.39 -20.42
C PHE A 514 -28.33 -2.81 -21.90
N PHE A 515 -27.21 -3.29 -22.44
CA PHE A 515 -27.14 -3.70 -23.85
C PHE A 515 -28.01 -4.92 -24.16
N ASP A 516 -28.14 -5.87 -23.22
CA ASP A 516 -29.04 -7.02 -23.37
C ASP A 516 -30.52 -6.61 -23.38
N ALA A 517 -30.88 -5.52 -22.67
CA ALA A 517 -32.25 -5.02 -22.60
C ALA A 517 -32.60 -4.03 -23.72
N SER A 518 -31.59 -3.36 -24.29
CA SER A 518 -31.75 -2.37 -25.35
C SER A 518 -31.62 -3.02 -26.73
N SER A 519 -32.45 -2.64 -27.70
CA SER A 519 -32.20 -2.95 -29.12
C SER A 519 -31.20 -1.96 -29.73
N GLU A 520 -30.16 -1.57 -28.98
CA GLU A 520 -29.17 -0.60 -29.45
C GLU A 520 -28.26 -1.23 -30.49
N ASP A 521 -28.02 -0.50 -31.59
CA ASP A 521 -27.11 -0.94 -32.65
C ASP A 521 -25.69 -1.04 -32.07
N CYS A 522 -25.15 -2.25 -32.07
CA CYS A 522 -23.74 -2.54 -31.74
C CYS A 522 -22.77 -1.60 -32.46
N THR A 523 -23.17 -1.08 -33.63
CA THR A 523 -22.43 -0.11 -34.45
C THR A 523 -22.27 1.27 -33.81
N GLU A 524 -23.31 1.85 -33.16
CA GLU A 524 -23.21 3.16 -32.51
C GLU A 524 -22.22 3.11 -31.33
N SER A 525 -22.34 2.07 -30.49
CA SER A 525 -21.46 1.87 -29.35
C SER A 525 -20.01 1.64 -29.75
N LEU A 526 -19.79 0.88 -30.84
CA LEU A 526 -18.44 0.64 -31.37
C LEU A 526 -17.79 1.94 -31.87
N GLN A 527 -18.51 2.75 -32.64
CA GLN A 527 -18.01 4.06 -33.12
C GLN A 527 -17.65 5.00 -31.97
N VAL A 528 -18.50 5.09 -30.95
CA VAL A 528 -18.23 5.91 -29.76
C VAL A 528 -17.00 5.40 -29.02
N SER A 529 -16.84 4.08 -28.90
CA SER A 529 -15.68 3.46 -28.25
C SER A 529 -14.37 3.70 -29.00
N GLU A 530 -14.36 3.63 -30.33
CA GLU A 530 -13.20 3.90 -31.18
C GLU A 530 -12.78 5.37 -31.06
N ARG A 531 -13.75 6.30 -31.10
CA ARG A 531 -13.49 7.73 -30.97
C ARG A 531 -12.92 8.10 -29.61
N LEU A 532 -13.47 7.54 -28.52
CA LEU A 532 -12.92 7.73 -27.17
C LEU A 532 -11.53 7.11 -27.02
N SER A 533 -11.30 5.92 -27.58
CA SER A 533 -9.99 5.26 -27.57
C SER A 533 -8.94 6.08 -28.31
N TYR A 534 -9.30 6.65 -29.46
CA TYR A 534 -8.47 7.60 -30.20
C TYR A 534 -8.11 8.81 -29.33
N LEU A 535 -9.09 9.45 -28.68
CA LEU A 535 -8.83 10.63 -27.82
C LEU A 535 -7.88 10.32 -26.66
N ILE A 536 -7.89 9.09 -26.12
CA ILE A 536 -6.97 8.67 -25.07
C ILE A 536 -5.58 8.35 -25.64
N HIS A 537 -5.52 7.62 -26.76
CA HIS A 537 -4.26 7.24 -27.39
C HIS A 537 -3.43 8.47 -27.77
N PHE A 538 -4.09 9.52 -28.27
CA PHE A 538 -3.44 10.79 -28.61
C PHE A 538 -3.36 11.78 -27.44
N GLU A 539 -3.77 11.36 -26.23
CA GLU A 539 -3.69 12.17 -25.00
C GLU A 539 -4.46 13.50 -25.08
N ILE A 540 -5.54 13.54 -25.86
CA ILE A 540 -6.33 14.76 -26.11
C ILE A 540 -7.59 14.79 -25.23
N LEU A 541 -8.02 13.66 -24.66
CA LEU A 541 -9.26 13.58 -23.89
C LEU A 541 -9.30 14.59 -22.73
N LYS A 542 -10.23 15.54 -22.80
CA LYS A 542 -10.52 16.59 -21.81
C LYS A 542 -12.04 16.61 -21.58
N LYS A 543 -12.47 17.21 -20.46
CA LYS A 543 -13.90 17.33 -20.14
C LYS A 543 -14.71 17.94 -21.30
N ASP A 544 -14.15 18.95 -21.95
CA ASP A 544 -14.84 19.76 -22.96
C ASP A 544 -14.84 19.13 -24.36
N ASN A 545 -14.22 17.97 -24.55
CA ASN A 545 -14.19 17.26 -25.83
C ASN A 545 -14.70 15.82 -25.76
N ILE A 546 -15.44 15.49 -24.71
CA ILE A 546 -16.19 14.23 -24.64
C ILE A 546 -17.27 14.28 -25.74
N PRO A 547 -17.38 13.26 -26.62
CA PRO A 547 -18.34 13.27 -27.72
C PRO A 547 -19.79 13.38 -27.23
N ASP A 548 -20.62 14.22 -27.87
CA ASP A 548 -22.03 14.41 -27.53
C ASP A 548 -22.83 13.09 -27.66
N GLU A 549 -22.44 12.24 -28.62
CA GLU A 549 -23.02 10.91 -28.81
C GLU A 549 -22.83 10.04 -27.55
N PHE A 550 -21.66 10.14 -26.91
CA PHE A 550 -21.39 9.44 -25.66
C PHE A 550 -22.23 9.99 -24.49
N VAL A 551 -22.38 11.31 -24.39
CA VAL A 551 -23.23 11.93 -23.37
C VAL A 551 -24.68 11.47 -23.51
N SER A 552 -25.19 11.40 -24.74
CA SER A 552 -26.52 10.85 -25.06
C SER A 552 -26.67 9.38 -24.64
N LEU A 553 -25.67 8.55 -24.95
CA LEU A 553 -25.63 7.14 -24.53
C LEU A 553 -25.65 7.00 -23.00
N VAL A 554 -24.83 7.79 -22.28
CA VAL A 554 -24.81 7.79 -20.80
C VAL A 554 -26.16 8.22 -20.23
N ASN A 555 -26.85 9.17 -20.85
CA ASN A 555 -28.19 9.58 -20.41
C ASN A 555 -29.21 8.45 -20.56
N ARG A 556 -29.21 7.71 -21.68
CA ARG A 556 -30.05 6.51 -21.87
C ARG A 556 -29.72 5.41 -20.86
N PHE A 557 -28.43 5.15 -20.66
CA PHE A 557 -27.95 4.21 -19.65
C PHE A 557 -28.45 4.57 -18.24
N ASN A 558 -28.33 5.85 -17.84
CA ASN A 558 -28.80 6.32 -16.54
C ASN A 558 -30.33 6.22 -16.39
N GLN A 559 -31.10 6.45 -17.47
CA GLN A 559 -32.55 6.25 -17.46
C GLN A 559 -32.92 4.78 -17.24
N PHE A 560 -32.27 3.85 -17.96
CA PHE A 560 -32.44 2.41 -17.75
C PHE A 560 -32.14 2.01 -16.31
N VAL A 561 -31.01 2.46 -15.76
CA VAL A 561 -30.63 2.18 -14.37
C VAL A 561 -31.70 2.71 -13.40
N ALA A 562 -32.17 3.94 -13.60
CA ALA A 562 -33.19 4.55 -12.75
C ALA A 562 -34.52 3.78 -12.77
N ASP A 563 -34.95 3.28 -13.93
CA ASP A 563 -36.19 2.51 -14.04
C ASP A 563 -36.07 1.12 -13.42
N ARG A 564 -34.94 0.43 -13.62
CA ARG A 564 -34.67 -0.87 -12.99
C ARG A 564 -34.53 -0.78 -11.47
N CYS A 565 -33.99 0.32 -10.95
CA CYS A 565 -33.93 0.56 -9.50
C CYS A 565 -35.32 0.68 -8.86
N LYS A 566 -36.35 1.11 -9.60
CA LYS A 566 -37.73 1.19 -9.08
C LYS A 566 -38.38 -0.19 -9.00
N SER A 567 -38.05 -1.09 -9.92
CA SER A 567 -38.68 -2.41 -10.03
C SER A 567 -37.98 -3.50 -9.22
N ASN A 568 -36.67 -3.43 -9.01
CA ASN A 568 -35.91 -4.50 -8.36
C ASN A 568 -35.06 -3.98 -7.20
N ALA A 569 -35.32 -4.50 -5.99
CA ALA A 569 -34.65 -4.08 -4.77
C ALA A 569 -33.17 -4.49 -4.71
N THR A 570 -32.82 -5.68 -5.20
CA THR A 570 -31.44 -6.18 -5.26
C THR A 570 -30.61 -5.36 -6.25
N PHE A 571 -31.18 -5.05 -7.41
CA PHE A 571 -30.60 -4.15 -8.41
C PHE A 571 -30.31 -2.78 -7.79
N ALA A 572 -31.31 -2.15 -7.18
CA ALA A 572 -31.17 -0.84 -6.54
C ALA A 572 -30.11 -0.83 -5.41
N PHE A 573 -30.05 -1.91 -4.63
CA PHE A 573 -29.08 -2.03 -3.55
C PHE A 573 -27.63 -2.07 -4.07
N TRP A 574 -27.35 -2.84 -5.13
CA TRP A 574 -26.01 -2.91 -5.72
C TRP A 574 -25.66 -1.71 -6.61
N VAL A 575 -26.64 -1.03 -7.21
CA VAL A 575 -26.41 0.32 -7.78
C VAL A 575 -26.01 1.30 -6.68
N SER A 576 -26.63 1.25 -5.50
CA SER A 576 -26.20 2.10 -4.37
C SER A 576 -24.76 1.81 -3.90
N TYR A 577 -24.25 0.58 -4.11
CA TYR A 577 -22.83 0.27 -3.89
C TYR A 577 -21.94 1.01 -4.91
N LEU A 578 -22.32 0.97 -6.19
CA LEU A 578 -21.61 1.68 -7.26
C LEU A 578 -21.61 3.19 -7.00
N ASP A 579 -22.75 3.77 -6.58
CA ASP A 579 -22.84 5.19 -6.23
C ASP A 579 -21.91 5.57 -5.08
N MET A 580 -21.89 4.78 -4.00
CA MET A 580 -21.02 5.05 -2.86
C MET A 580 -19.54 4.88 -3.23
N VAL A 581 -19.17 3.85 -3.99
CA VAL A 581 -17.77 3.68 -4.43
C VAL A 581 -17.37 4.77 -5.44
N GLY A 582 -18.24 5.15 -6.37
CA GLY A 582 -18.01 6.27 -7.29
C GLY A 582 -17.84 7.61 -6.56
N LEU A 583 -18.59 7.84 -5.49
CA LEU A 583 -18.39 8.98 -4.59
C LEU A 583 -17.03 8.95 -3.89
N LEU A 584 -16.62 7.78 -3.38
CA LEU A 584 -15.28 7.58 -2.83
C LEU A 584 -14.18 7.84 -3.88
N LEU A 585 -14.36 7.37 -5.12
CA LEU A 585 -13.42 7.60 -6.22
C LEU A 585 -13.35 9.08 -6.60
N SER A 586 -14.48 9.79 -6.60
CA SER A 586 -14.51 11.25 -6.82
C SER A 586 -13.78 12.02 -5.72
N PHE A 587 -13.94 11.62 -4.46
CA PHE A 587 -13.17 12.20 -3.35
C PHE A 587 -11.67 11.95 -3.48
N LEU A 588 -11.27 10.72 -3.84
CA LEU A 588 -9.87 10.40 -4.12
C LEU A 588 -9.33 11.16 -5.33
N ARG A 589 -10.14 11.35 -6.38
CA ARG A 589 -9.78 12.12 -7.56
C ARG A 589 -9.47 13.56 -7.17
N ALA A 590 -10.33 14.18 -6.36
CA ALA A 590 -10.15 15.53 -5.85
C ALA A 590 -8.79 15.72 -5.17
N THR A 591 -8.40 14.78 -4.30
CA THR A 591 -7.07 14.82 -3.66
C THR A 591 -5.94 14.62 -4.68
N ARG A 592 -6.10 13.70 -5.63
CA ARG A 592 -5.04 13.36 -6.59
C ARG A 592 -4.79 14.44 -7.64
N SER A 593 -5.81 15.21 -7.99
CA SER A 593 -5.75 16.35 -8.92
C SER A 593 -5.71 17.71 -8.22
N ALA A 594 -5.63 17.74 -6.88
CA ALA A 594 -5.66 18.98 -6.09
C ALA A 594 -6.86 19.89 -6.39
N ASN A 595 -8.06 19.31 -6.58
CA ASN A 595 -9.29 20.04 -6.87
C ASN A 595 -10.13 20.24 -5.59
N LEU A 596 -10.09 21.45 -5.03
CA LEU A 596 -10.80 21.78 -3.79
C LEU A 596 -12.33 21.72 -3.94
N PHE A 597 -12.87 22.16 -5.07
CA PHE A 597 -14.32 22.19 -5.29
C PHE A 597 -14.92 20.79 -5.36
N LEU A 598 -14.26 19.87 -6.08
CA LEU A 598 -14.63 18.45 -6.10
C LEU A 598 -14.51 17.82 -4.71
N HIS A 599 -13.48 18.20 -3.93
CA HIS A 599 -13.28 17.73 -2.55
C HIS A 599 -14.46 18.09 -1.66
N LEU A 600 -14.92 19.35 -1.70
CA LEU A 600 -16.04 19.81 -0.88
C LEU A 600 -17.38 19.23 -1.35
N ALA A 601 -17.63 19.16 -2.67
CA ALA A 601 -18.83 18.52 -3.22
C ALA A 601 -18.94 17.05 -2.83
N ALA A 602 -17.82 16.32 -2.86
CA ALA A 602 -17.80 14.92 -2.45
C ALA A 602 -18.06 14.77 -0.94
N ILE A 603 -17.49 15.63 -0.09
CA ILE A 603 -17.78 15.61 1.36
C ILE A 603 -19.26 15.84 1.64
N GLU A 604 -19.87 16.82 0.99
CA GLU A 604 -21.30 17.12 1.14
C GLU A 604 -22.17 15.89 0.86
N GLU A 605 -21.89 15.15 -0.22
CA GLU A 605 -22.60 13.90 -0.56
C GLU A 605 -22.22 12.72 0.35
N MET A 606 -21.06 12.73 1.00
CA MET A 606 -20.64 11.68 1.94
C MET A 606 -21.30 11.83 3.31
N ILE A 607 -21.58 13.06 3.77
CA ILE A 607 -22.14 13.36 5.10
C ILE A 607 -23.40 12.55 5.42
N PRO A 608 -24.44 12.48 4.55
CA PRO A 608 -25.63 11.68 4.80
C PRO A 608 -25.34 10.24 5.22
N TRP A 609 -24.35 9.59 4.60
CA TRP A 609 -23.99 8.22 4.92
C TRP A 609 -23.39 8.06 6.31
N PHE A 610 -22.64 9.06 6.80
CA PHE A 610 -22.11 9.06 8.17
C PHE A 610 -23.24 9.14 9.21
N PHE A 611 -24.32 9.88 8.92
CA PHE A 611 -25.53 9.92 9.77
C PHE A 611 -26.27 8.59 9.76
N SER A 612 -26.52 8.01 8.58
CA SER A 612 -27.31 6.77 8.46
C SER A 612 -26.69 5.60 9.23
N TYR A 613 -25.37 5.52 9.26
CA TYR A 613 -24.63 4.37 9.80
C TYR A 613 -23.94 4.64 11.13
N ASP A 614 -24.33 5.69 11.85
CA ASP A 614 -23.90 5.97 13.23
C ASP A 614 -22.39 6.26 13.38
N HIS A 615 -21.75 6.83 12.36
CA HIS A 615 -20.39 7.37 12.49
C HIS A 615 -20.45 8.76 13.13
N VAL A 616 -20.97 8.80 14.37
CA VAL A 616 -21.40 10.01 15.09
C VAL A 616 -20.35 11.11 15.12
N ASN A 617 -19.07 10.75 15.27
CA ASN A 617 -17.99 11.71 15.31
C ASN A 617 -17.83 12.46 13.97
N TYR A 618 -17.82 11.75 12.85
CA TYR A 618 -17.76 12.37 11.52
C TYR A 618 -19.07 13.06 11.17
N ALA A 619 -20.21 12.47 11.50
CA ALA A 619 -21.52 13.09 11.33
C ALA A 619 -21.63 14.45 12.06
N ARG A 620 -20.96 14.60 13.21
CA ARG A 620 -20.91 15.85 13.97
C ARG A 620 -20.00 16.92 13.35
N TYR A 621 -18.78 16.54 12.99
CA TYR A 621 -17.72 17.51 12.64
C TYR A 621 -17.55 17.77 11.15
N LEU A 622 -17.97 16.86 10.25
CA LEU A 622 -17.94 17.12 8.81
C LEU A 622 -18.88 18.25 8.37
N PRO A 623 -20.13 18.37 8.89
CA PRO A 623 -20.96 19.55 8.61
C PRO A 623 -20.29 20.87 8.98
N ILE A 624 -19.62 20.90 10.14
CA ILE A 624 -18.93 22.09 10.64
C ILE A 624 -17.74 22.43 9.74
N TYR A 625 -16.91 21.43 9.43
CA TYR A 625 -15.80 21.58 8.49
C TYR A 625 -16.28 22.10 7.14
N LEU A 626 -17.35 21.52 6.57
CA LEU A 626 -17.88 21.91 5.27
C LEU A 626 -18.31 23.39 5.25
N LEU A 627 -19.07 23.83 6.25
CA LEU A 627 -19.53 25.21 6.34
C LEU A 627 -18.38 26.20 6.58
N GLU A 628 -17.38 25.85 7.40
CA GLU A 628 -16.18 26.68 7.57
C GLU A 628 -15.42 26.81 6.25
N MET A 629 -15.25 25.71 5.50
CA MET A 629 -14.58 25.73 4.19
C MET A 629 -15.35 26.57 3.15
N PHE A 630 -16.68 26.51 3.13
CA PHE A 630 -17.51 27.33 2.24
C PHE A 630 -17.39 28.84 2.52
N ASN A 631 -17.13 29.21 3.77
CA ASN A 631 -16.99 30.60 4.20
C ASN A 631 -15.54 31.09 4.23
N LEU A 632 -14.56 30.34 3.70
CA LEU A 632 -13.16 30.79 3.69
C LEU A 632 -12.95 32.04 2.83
N SER A 633 -13.68 32.19 1.73
CA SER A 633 -13.58 33.37 0.87
C SER A 633 -13.91 34.68 1.57
N SER A 634 -14.76 34.64 2.61
CA SER A 634 -15.14 35.81 3.42
C SER A 634 -14.32 35.92 4.71
N THR A 635 -13.96 34.78 5.33
CA THR A 635 -13.28 34.76 6.63
C THR A 635 -11.76 34.79 6.55
N HIS A 636 -11.16 34.06 5.60
CA HIS A 636 -9.71 33.93 5.40
C HIS A 636 -9.39 33.91 3.88
N PRO A 637 -9.53 35.04 3.16
CA PRO A 637 -9.41 35.09 1.70
C PRO A 637 -8.04 34.62 1.18
N SER A 638 -6.96 34.88 1.93
CA SER A 638 -5.61 34.44 1.58
C SER A 638 -5.52 32.91 1.56
N ILE A 639 -5.99 32.26 2.63
CA ILE A 639 -6.06 30.80 2.70
C ILE A 639 -6.99 30.23 1.63
N ASN A 640 -8.13 30.87 1.35
CA ASN A 640 -9.03 30.41 0.30
C ASN A 640 -8.31 30.33 -1.06
N ASN A 641 -7.58 31.39 -1.43
CA ASN A 641 -6.81 31.42 -2.68
C ASN A 641 -5.72 30.34 -2.71
N GLN A 642 -5.03 30.13 -1.60
CA GLN A 642 -4.01 29.07 -1.46
C GLN A 642 -4.62 27.67 -1.65
N LEU A 643 -5.74 27.36 -1.00
CA LEU A 643 -6.38 26.05 -1.14
C LEU A 643 -6.97 25.86 -2.54
N CYS A 644 -7.53 26.91 -3.15
CA CYS A 644 -8.02 26.89 -4.53
C CYS A 644 -6.91 26.65 -5.56
N SER A 645 -5.67 27.09 -5.30
CA SER A 645 -4.51 26.77 -6.15
C SER A 645 -3.97 25.35 -5.95
N GLY A 646 -4.64 24.52 -5.15
CA GLY A 646 -4.27 23.13 -4.91
C GLY A 646 -3.29 22.91 -3.75
N ASP A 647 -2.98 23.94 -2.97
CA ASP A 647 -2.08 23.84 -1.80
C ASP A 647 -2.79 23.32 -0.55
N PHE A 648 -3.53 22.23 -0.75
CA PHE A 648 -4.22 21.48 0.29
C PHE A 648 -3.85 19.98 0.28
N VAL A 649 -3.00 19.58 -0.68
CA VAL A 649 -2.49 18.22 -0.87
C VAL A 649 -0.98 18.21 -0.99
N THR A 650 -0.35 17.09 -0.66
CA THR A 650 1.09 16.89 -0.85
C THR A 650 1.36 16.21 -2.19
N ILE A 651 2.32 16.72 -2.96
CA ILE A 651 2.67 16.21 -4.29
C ILE A 651 4.13 15.76 -4.28
N ARG A 652 4.38 14.45 -4.40
CA ARG A 652 5.74 13.88 -4.35
C ARG A 652 6.26 13.39 -5.71
N GLN A 653 5.36 13.25 -6.68
CA GLN A 653 5.61 12.71 -8.01
C GLN A 653 4.79 13.51 -9.02
N ASN A 654 5.08 13.40 -10.31
CA ASN A 654 4.33 14.12 -11.34
C ASN A 654 3.00 13.43 -11.68
N ILE A 655 1.99 14.24 -12.05
CA ILE A 655 0.69 13.89 -12.64
C ILE A 655 -0.22 13.06 -11.72
N PHE A 656 -1.46 13.51 -11.46
CA PHE A 656 -2.50 12.77 -10.74
C PHE A 656 -1.99 12.02 -9.49
N SER A 657 -1.13 12.67 -8.71
CA SER A 657 -0.26 12.05 -7.69
C SER A 657 -0.45 12.67 -6.30
N GLY A 658 -1.37 13.63 -6.18
CA GLY A 658 -1.68 14.27 -4.91
C GLY A 658 -2.02 13.24 -3.83
N THR A 659 -1.50 13.50 -2.63
CA THR A 659 -1.68 12.67 -1.44
C THR A 659 -2.22 13.53 -0.32
N ALA A 660 -3.16 12.98 0.43
CA ALA A 660 -3.70 13.62 1.61
C ALA A 660 -2.58 13.98 2.59
N MET A 661 -2.71 15.12 3.26
CA MET A 661 -1.64 15.63 4.13
C MET A 661 -1.48 14.78 5.41
N ASP A 662 -2.58 14.28 5.96
CA ASP A 662 -2.56 13.31 7.07
C ASP A 662 -2.05 11.92 6.64
N GLN A 663 -2.25 11.52 5.37
CA GLN A 663 -1.56 10.36 4.82
C GLN A 663 -0.04 10.59 4.68
N THR A 664 0.36 11.83 4.39
CA THR A 664 1.76 12.18 4.17
C THR A 664 2.57 12.00 5.45
N ILE A 665 2.08 12.49 6.59
CA ILE A 665 2.76 12.30 7.88
C ILE A 665 2.86 10.82 8.24
N GLU A 666 1.81 10.03 7.96
CA GLU A 666 1.82 8.58 8.21
C GLU A 666 2.87 7.86 7.34
N GLN A 667 2.99 8.24 6.07
CA GLN A 667 3.94 7.66 5.13
C GLN A 667 5.38 8.17 5.26
N THR A 668 5.59 9.26 6.01
CA THR A 668 6.90 9.89 6.23
C THR A 668 7.27 9.85 7.69
N ALA A 669 7.05 10.90 8.48
CA ALA A 669 7.55 11.03 9.84
C ALA A 669 7.17 9.83 10.74
N ASN A 670 5.92 9.35 10.68
CA ASN A 670 5.48 8.22 11.49
C ASN A 670 6.11 6.90 11.04
N ARG A 671 6.16 6.64 9.73
CA ARG A 671 6.79 5.44 9.19
C ARG A 671 8.29 5.45 9.45
N ASP A 672 8.97 6.53 9.11
CA ASP A 672 10.44 6.69 9.19
C ASP A 672 10.92 6.56 10.63
N SER A 673 10.15 7.06 11.61
CA SER A 673 10.48 6.88 13.02
C SER A 673 10.25 5.44 13.51
N LYS A 674 9.42 4.64 12.83
CA LYS A 674 9.16 3.21 13.11
C LYS A 674 9.98 2.24 12.24
N THR A 675 10.86 2.70 11.36
CA THR A 675 11.72 1.80 10.57
C THR A 675 13.01 1.42 11.31
N LYS A 676 13.74 0.43 10.78
CA LYS A 676 15.08 0.06 11.26
C LYS A 676 16.05 1.19 10.89
N GLY A 677 16.28 2.15 11.79
CA GLY A 677 16.96 3.43 11.47
C GLY A 677 16.20 4.64 11.99
N GLY A 678 14.93 4.44 12.35
CA GLY A 678 14.08 5.37 13.09
C GLY A 678 14.43 5.46 14.58
N LEU A 679 13.43 5.77 15.40
CA LEU A 679 13.55 6.01 16.84
C LEU A 679 13.51 4.72 17.68
N ILE A 680 13.21 3.57 17.07
CA ILE A 680 13.10 2.28 17.78
C ILE A 680 14.38 1.98 18.57
N GLY A 681 14.21 1.74 19.87
CA GLY A 681 15.28 1.38 20.80
C GLY A 681 15.91 2.54 21.57
N PHE A 682 15.58 3.80 21.26
CA PHE A 682 16.10 4.97 22.00
C PHE A 682 15.09 6.11 22.19
N THR A 683 13.80 5.85 21.98
CA THR A 683 12.66 6.77 22.22
C THR A 683 12.65 7.46 23.59
N ARG A 684 13.20 6.81 24.61
CA ARG A 684 13.31 7.36 25.98
C ARG A 684 14.47 8.35 26.17
N ASN A 685 15.39 8.43 25.22
CA ASN A 685 16.50 9.35 25.27
C ASN A 685 16.14 10.62 24.47
N SER A 686 15.61 11.62 25.15
CA SER A 686 15.14 12.88 24.54
C SER A 686 16.21 13.54 23.66
N SER A 687 17.48 13.57 24.11
CA SER A 687 18.61 14.08 23.31
C SER A 687 18.81 13.30 22.00
N ALA A 688 18.72 11.97 22.05
CA ALA A 688 18.89 11.12 20.85
C ALA A 688 17.70 11.25 19.89
N VAL A 689 16.49 11.37 20.44
CA VAL A 689 15.24 11.58 19.70
C VAL A 689 15.28 12.93 18.99
N HIS A 690 15.57 14.02 19.69
CA HIS A 690 15.70 15.35 19.09
C HIS A 690 16.81 15.41 18.05
N ARG A 691 17.96 14.77 18.30
CA ARG A 691 19.03 14.69 17.30
C ARG A 691 18.52 14.02 16.03
N TRP A 692 17.88 12.86 16.17
CA TRP A 692 17.34 12.12 15.03
C TRP A 692 16.37 12.97 14.22
N MET A 693 15.43 13.68 14.87
CA MET A 693 14.45 14.51 14.16
C MET A 693 15.10 15.66 13.39
N LEU A 694 15.96 16.42 14.08
CA LEU A 694 16.56 17.64 13.54
C LEU A 694 17.47 17.31 12.36
N SER A 695 18.19 16.20 12.43
CA SER A 695 19.08 15.77 11.35
C SER A 695 18.41 14.89 10.30
N HIS A 696 17.22 14.32 10.53
CA HIS A 696 16.63 13.28 9.67
C HIS A 696 16.57 13.67 8.19
N HIS A 697 16.02 14.84 7.89
CA HIS A 697 15.88 15.31 6.51
C HIS A 697 17.23 15.51 5.83
N LEU A 698 18.23 16.05 6.55
CA LEU A 698 19.60 16.21 6.04
C LEU A 698 20.25 14.85 5.80
N ARG A 699 20.04 13.88 6.70
CA ARG A 699 20.52 12.50 6.52
C ARG A 699 19.87 11.81 5.33
N ALA A 700 18.58 12.01 5.12
CA ALA A 700 17.87 11.49 3.96
C ALA A 700 18.45 12.06 2.66
N GLN A 701 18.70 13.38 2.60
CA GLN A 701 19.36 14.01 1.45
C GLN A 701 20.78 13.47 1.22
N ILE A 702 21.58 13.30 2.28
CA ILE A 702 22.91 12.69 2.19
C ILE A 702 22.83 11.24 1.70
N SER A 703 21.80 10.50 2.10
CA SER A 703 21.54 9.14 1.63
C SER A 703 21.22 9.12 0.14
N ILE A 704 20.41 10.06 -0.36
CA ILE A 704 20.12 10.21 -1.80
C ILE A 704 21.41 10.53 -2.57
N SER A 705 22.22 11.47 -2.07
CA SER A 705 23.54 11.78 -2.65
C SER A 705 24.46 10.56 -2.68
N CYS A 706 24.40 9.69 -1.65
CA CYS A 706 25.13 8.42 -1.63
C CYS A 706 24.62 7.43 -2.69
N GLU A 707 23.30 7.38 -2.93
CA GLU A 707 22.70 6.57 -3.99
C GLU A 707 23.13 7.06 -5.38
N GLU A 708 23.17 8.38 -5.60
CA GLU A 708 23.69 9.00 -6.82
C GLU A 708 25.17 8.69 -7.05
N LEU A 709 26.00 8.77 -6.00
CA LEU A 709 27.41 8.32 -6.05
C LEU A 709 27.54 6.84 -6.42
N ALA A 710 26.53 6.02 -6.09
CA ALA A 710 26.47 4.60 -6.43
C ALA A 710 25.81 4.32 -7.80
N ASN A 711 25.47 5.35 -8.58
CA ASN A 711 24.65 5.24 -9.81
C ASN A 711 23.34 4.48 -9.61
N ARG A 712 22.75 4.64 -8.43
CA ARG A 712 21.40 4.21 -8.12
C ARG A 712 20.52 5.45 -8.12
N THR A 713 20.40 6.12 -9.27
CA THR A 713 19.41 7.19 -9.40
C THR A 713 18.03 6.59 -9.15
N LEU A 714 17.30 7.16 -8.20
CA LEU A 714 15.85 7.04 -8.13
C LEU A 714 15.30 7.71 -9.40
N HIS A 715 15.35 7.02 -10.54
CA HIS A 715 14.46 7.39 -11.63
C HIS A 715 13.06 7.43 -11.01
N LEU A 716 12.37 8.56 -11.17
CA LEU A 716 10.94 8.64 -10.92
C LEU A 716 10.30 7.65 -11.88
N ASP A 717 10.27 6.37 -11.50
CA ASP A 717 9.77 5.29 -12.32
C ASP A 717 8.38 5.70 -12.81
N LYS A 718 8.10 5.40 -14.09
CA LYS A 718 6.72 5.42 -14.60
C LYS A 718 5.84 4.78 -13.53
N LYS A 719 4.75 5.47 -13.15
CA LYS A 719 3.87 5.01 -12.05
C LYS A 719 3.66 3.51 -12.15
N LYS A 720 3.87 2.79 -11.04
CA LYS A 720 3.74 1.33 -10.97
C LYS A 720 2.45 0.82 -11.62
N ASP A 721 1.36 1.56 -11.47
CA ASP A 721 0.04 1.22 -12.02
C ASP A 721 -0.03 1.23 -13.56
N LEU A 722 0.90 1.91 -14.24
CA LEU A 722 1.06 1.92 -15.71
C LEU A 722 1.91 0.75 -16.23
N SER A 723 2.47 -0.09 -15.36
CA SER A 723 3.28 -1.22 -15.83
C SER A 723 2.37 -2.28 -16.48
N PRO A 724 2.78 -2.89 -17.61
CA PRO A 724 1.99 -3.94 -18.26
C PRO A 724 1.62 -5.10 -17.33
N SER A 725 2.51 -5.42 -16.38
CA SER A 725 2.28 -6.43 -15.36
C SER A 725 1.14 -6.06 -14.39
N GLN A 726 1.05 -4.81 -13.93
CA GLN A 726 -0.05 -4.37 -13.06
C GLN A 726 -1.37 -4.33 -13.81
N ILE A 727 -1.37 -3.86 -15.06
CA ILE A 727 -2.56 -3.82 -15.91
C ILE A 727 -3.13 -5.24 -16.07
N LYS A 728 -2.28 -6.21 -16.46
CA LYS A 728 -2.69 -7.61 -16.60
C LYS A 728 -3.19 -8.23 -15.29
N MET A 729 -2.53 -7.96 -14.17
CA MET A 729 -2.97 -8.44 -12.85
C MET A 729 -4.34 -7.87 -12.46
N HIS A 730 -4.59 -6.60 -12.75
CA HIS A 730 -5.88 -5.96 -12.47
C HIS A 730 -6.99 -6.56 -13.35
N ASP A 731 -6.77 -6.67 -14.66
CA ASP A 731 -7.75 -7.29 -15.58
C ASP A 731 -8.06 -8.74 -15.17
N THR A 732 -7.05 -9.52 -14.77
CA THR A 732 -7.25 -10.88 -14.24
C THR A 732 -8.12 -10.85 -12.98
N SER A 733 -7.88 -9.90 -12.08
CA SER A 733 -8.67 -9.76 -10.85
C SER A 733 -10.13 -9.40 -11.15
N VAL A 734 -10.38 -8.53 -12.12
CA VAL A 734 -11.73 -8.13 -12.56
C VAL A 734 -12.45 -9.32 -13.18
N ASN A 735 -11.79 -10.07 -14.08
CA ASN A 735 -12.36 -11.27 -14.69
C ASN A 735 -12.71 -12.34 -13.66
N ASN A 736 -11.88 -12.52 -12.63
CA ASN A 736 -12.19 -13.44 -11.53
C ASN A 736 -13.45 -13.00 -10.75
N VAL A 737 -13.60 -11.70 -10.49
CA VAL A 737 -14.81 -11.16 -9.85
C VAL A 737 -16.04 -11.37 -10.72
N LEU A 738 -15.95 -11.06 -12.03
CA LEU A 738 -17.03 -11.29 -12.99
C LEU A 738 -17.45 -12.76 -13.01
N ALA A 739 -16.50 -13.69 -13.14
CA ALA A 739 -16.78 -15.12 -13.11
C ALA A 739 -17.44 -15.56 -11.80
N THR A 740 -16.98 -15.02 -10.66
CA THR A 740 -17.53 -15.32 -9.34
C THR A 740 -18.97 -14.84 -9.21
N ILE A 741 -19.28 -13.59 -9.60
CA ILE A 741 -20.64 -13.04 -9.52
C ILE A 741 -21.58 -13.80 -10.46
N THR A 742 -21.13 -14.14 -11.67
CA THR A 742 -21.92 -14.93 -12.64
C THR A 742 -22.18 -16.36 -12.16
N SER A 743 -21.27 -16.97 -11.39
CA SER A 743 -21.52 -18.26 -10.73
C SER A 743 -22.45 -18.16 -9.52
N MET A 744 -22.58 -16.97 -8.95
CA MET A 744 -23.49 -16.63 -7.85
C MET A 744 -24.79 -16.03 -8.43
N ILE A 745 -25.44 -15.14 -7.68
CA ILE A 745 -26.59 -14.38 -8.19
C ILE A 745 -26.07 -13.07 -8.76
N ASN A 746 -26.26 -12.87 -10.07
CA ASN A 746 -25.97 -11.57 -10.69
C ASN A 746 -27.05 -10.56 -10.27
N PRO A 747 -26.70 -9.47 -9.56
CA PRO A 747 -27.67 -8.50 -9.07
C PRO A 747 -28.41 -7.74 -10.18
N PHE A 748 -27.85 -7.70 -11.39
CA PHE A 748 -28.40 -6.90 -12.50
C PHE A 748 -29.31 -7.69 -13.44
N THR A 749 -29.28 -9.03 -13.37
CA THR A 749 -30.15 -9.92 -14.17
C THR A 749 -31.14 -10.71 -13.32
N CYS A 750 -31.08 -10.63 -11.99
CA CYS A 750 -32.10 -11.24 -11.13
C CYS A 750 -33.48 -10.59 -11.34
N TYR A 751 -34.55 -11.38 -11.21
CA TYR A 751 -35.94 -10.93 -11.42
C TYR A 751 -36.78 -10.98 -10.14
N ASP A 752 -36.15 -11.22 -8.98
CA ASP A 752 -36.85 -11.25 -7.71
C ASP A 752 -37.14 -9.84 -7.20
N ASP A 753 -38.36 -9.62 -6.71
CA ASP A 753 -38.79 -8.33 -6.15
C ASP A 753 -38.17 -8.05 -4.77
N ASP A 754 -37.85 -9.11 -4.02
CA ASP A 754 -37.25 -9.03 -2.69
C ASP A 754 -35.74 -8.76 -2.76
N LEU A 755 -35.21 -8.10 -1.72
CA LEU A 755 -33.77 -7.87 -1.60
C LEU A 755 -33.06 -9.17 -1.20
N ILE A 756 -32.12 -9.63 -2.03
CA ILE A 756 -31.44 -10.92 -1.87
C ILE A 756 -29.95 -10.73 -1.60
N ASN A 757 -29.41 -11.56 -0.70
CA ASN A 757 -27.98 -11.74 -0.55
C ASN A 757 -27.42 -12.48 -1.76
N ILE A 758 -26.53 -11.85 -2.52
CA ILE A 758 -26.13 -12.38 -3.83
C ILE A 758 -25.20 -13.60 -3.75
N SER A 759 -24.57 -13.90 -2.60
CA SER A 759 -23.72 -15.08 -2.44
C SER A 759 -24.50 -16.30 -1.94
N SER A 760 -25.43 -16.13 -0.99
CA SER A 760 -26.22 -17.22 -0.40
C SER A 760 -27.58 -17.41 -1.07
N GLY A 761 -28.16 -16.36 -1.66
CA GLY A 761 -29.54 -16.31 -2.11
C GLY A 761 -30.57 -16.17 -1.00
N ALA A 762 -30.16 -15.80 0.23
CA ALA A 762 -31.09 -15.53 1.31
C ALA A 762 -31.83 -14.20 1.09
N CYS A 763 -33.15 -14.20 1.21
CA CYS A 763 -33.97 -12.98 1.15
C CYS A 763 -33.86 -12.18 2.46
N ALA A 764 -33.76 -10.86 2.33
CA ALA A 764 -33.84 -9.94 3.46
C ALA A 764 -35.27 -9.91 4.02
N SER A 765 -35.41 -9.62 5.32
CA SER A 765 -36.72 -9.30 5.87
C SER A 765 -37.20 -7.95 5.31
N LYS A 766 -38.53 -7.76 5.24
CA LYS A 766 -39.13 -6.49 4.77
C LYS A 766 -38.60 -5.27 5.54
N ASP A 767 -38.34 -5.43 6.83
CA ASP A 767 -37.77 -4.38 7.68
C ASP A 767 -36.34 -4.01 7.25
N ILE A 768 -35.49 -5.01 7.00
CA ILE A 768 -34.12 -4.80 6.52
C ILE A 768 -34.13 -4.15 5.13
N GLN A 769 -34.96 -4.64 4.22
CA GLN A 769 -35.10 -4.08 2.88
C GLN A 769 -35.52 -2.60 2.92
N ASN A 770 -36.55 -2.27 3.71
CA ASN A 770 -37.04 -0.90 3.87
C ASN A 770 -36.00 0.05 4.49
N GLN A 771 -35.22 -0.43 5.47
CA GLN A 771 -34.18 0.39 6.10
C GLN A 771 -32.97 0.59 5.18
N LEU A 772 -32.55 -0.44 4.43
CA LEU A 772 -31.42 -0.35 3.51
C LEU A 772 -31.73 0.51 2.28
N SER A 773 -32.96 0.45 1.75
CA SER A 773 -33.39 1.26 0.62
C SER A 773 -33.50 2.75 0.98
N ASN A 774 -34.01 3.07 2.17
CA ASN A 774 -34.19 4.45 2.62
C ASN A 774 -32.95 5.05 3.32
N ALA A 775 -31.86 4.30 3.48
CA ALA A 775 -30.71 4.72 4.27
C ALA A 775 -30.16 6.10 3.87
N LYS A 776 -29.98 6.38 2.57
CA LYS A 776 -29.48 7.69 2.09
C LYS A 776 -30.47 8.81 2.45
N ASN A 777 -31.76 8.61 2.17
CA ASN A 777 -32.82 9.59 2.45
C ASN A 777 -32.92 9.91 3.95
N THR A 778 -32.83 8.88 4.82
CA THR A 778 -32.79 9.06 6.26
C THR A 778 -31.56 9.88 6.69
N GLY A 779 -30.39 9.57 6.13
CA GLY A 779 -29.16 10.32 6.38
C GLY A 779 -29.25 11.79 5.96
N THR A 780 -29.82 12.07 4.79
CA THR A 780 -30.02 13.43 4.29
C THR A 780 -30.95 14.23 5.19
N LYS A 781 -32.07 13.63 5.64
CA LYS A 781 -32.99 14.27 6.59
C LYS A 781 -32.29 14.61 7.91
N LEU A 782 -31.57 13.65 8.48
CA LEU A 782 -30.82 13.85 9.74
C LEU A 782 -29.73 14.92 9.60
N PHE A 783 -29.06 14.98 8.45
CA PHE A 783 -28.08 16.02 8.17
C PHE A 783 -28.73 17.41 8.12
N GLN A 784 -29.85 17.54 7.39
CA GLN A 784 -30.60 18.80 7.31
C GLN A 784 -31.14 19.25 8.67
N GLU A 785 -31.72 18.33 9.45
CA GLU A 785 -32.17 18.58 10.82
C GLU A 785 -30.99 19.00 11.72
N TYR A 786 -29.85 18.30 11.63
CA TYR A 786 -28.66 18.64 12.41
C TYR A 786 -28.15 20.06 12.10
N CYS A 787 -28.07 20.44 10.83
CA CYS A 787 -27.68 21.80 10.44
C CYS A 787 -28.67 22.85 10.95
N LYS A 788 -29.97 22.59 10.79
CA LYS A 788 -31.03 23.50 11.26
C LYS A 788 -31.02 23.70 12.76
N ASP A 789 -30.92 22.61 13.53
CA ASP A 789 -31.09 22.65 14.98
C ASP A 789 -29.84 23.11 15.74
N ARG A 790 -28.66 23.00 15.11
CA ARG A 790 -27.36 23.19 15.79
C ARG A 790 -26.39 24.16 15.13
N LEU A 791 -26.52 24.46 13.83
CA LEU A 791 -25.54 25.25 13.08
C LEU A 791 -26.10 26.56 12.50
N HIS A 792 -27.41 26.66 12.27
CA HIS A 792 -28.04 27.90 11.81
C HIS A 792 -28.22 28.93 12.95
N MET A 793 -28.31 30.22 12.59
CA MET A 793 -28.52 31.31 13.54
C MET A 793 -29.79 31.10 14.39
N GLY A 794 -29.66 31.27 15.71
CA GLY A 794 -30.76 31.04 16.66
C GLY A 794 -30.97 29.56 17.04
N HIS A 795 -29.92 28.74 16.94
CA HIS A 795 -29.96 27.33 17.30
C HIS A 795 -30.25 27.11 18.78
N ASN A 796 -30.97 26.02 19.06
CA ASN A 796 -31.45 25.69 20.42
C ASN A 796 -30.66 24.54 21.06
N ILE A 797 -29.83 23.82 20.30
CA ILE A 797 -29.18 22.59 20.75
C ILE A 797 -27.66 22.67 20.57
N ASP A 798 -26.93 22.34 21.64
CA ASP A 798 -25.47 22.24 21.66
C ASP A 798 -24.94 21.16 20.70
N ILE A 799 -23.88 21.45 19.95
CA ILE A 799 -23.23 20.50 19.02
C ILE A 799 -22.76 19.20 19.70
N HIS A 800 -22.39 19.29 20.99
CA HIS A 800 -21.92 18.16 21.80
C HIS A 800 -23.05 17.29 22.32
N TYR A 801 -24.30 17.79 22.27
CA TYR A 801 -25.47 17.01 22.64
C TYR A 801 -25.53 15.72 21.84
N LYS A 802 -26.02 14.65 22.47
CA LYS A 802 -26.04 13.31 21.90
C LYS A 802 -26.77 13.34 20.55
N ILE A 803 -26.15 12.76 19.52
CA ILE A 803 -26.82 12.52 18.24
C ILE A 803 -27.52 11.16 18.37
N PRO A 804 -28.85 11.06 18.17
CA PRO A 804 -29.55 9.78 18.21
C PRO A 804 -28.97 8.80 17.18
N GLN A 805 -28.68 7.58 17.63
CA GLN A 805 -28.21 6.51 16.75
C GLN A 805 -29.40 5.84 16.06
N GLN A 806 -29.28 5.61 14.75
CA GLN A 806 -30.28 4.94 13.93
C GLN A 806 -30.24 3.42 14.12
N LYS A 807 -29.04 2.84 14.31
CA LYS A 807 -28.84 1.38 14.40
C LYS A 807 -29.53 0.63 13.27
N LEU A 808 -29.32 1.08 12.03
CA LEU A 808 -29.92 0.45 10.85
C LEU A 808 -29.61 -1.05 10.79
N LEU A 809 -30.66 -1.83 10.56
CA LEU A 809 -30.60 -3.26 10.34
C LEU A 809 -29.96 -3.54 8.99
N THR A 810 -29.05 -4.51 8.95
CA THR A 810 -28.39 -4.99 7.74
C THR A 810 -28.54 -6.50 7.63
N PHE A 811 -27.99 -7.10 6.58
CA PHE A 811 -27.91 -8.57 6.47
C PHE A 811 -27.20 -9.25 7.66
N SER A 812 -26.40 -8.50 8.45
CA SER A 812 -25.81 -8.99 9.69
C SER A 812 -26.85 -9.32 10.77
N ASP A 813 -28.05 -8.75 10.68
CA ASP A 813 -29.12 -8.88 11.67
C ASP A 813 -30.08 -10.02 11.37
N LEU A 814 -30.07 -10.59 10.15
CA LEU A 814 -30.90 -11.76 9.78
C LEU A 814 -30.64 -12.95 10.70
N ASN A 815 -29.39 -13.11 11.16
CA ASN A 815 -28.95 -14.24 11.98
C ASN A 815 -28.82 -13.88 13.48
N LYS A 816 -29.28 -12.70 13.92
CA LYS A 816 -29.27 -12.34 15.35
C LYS A 816 -30.47 -12.97 16.08
N LYS A 817 -30.44 -14.29 16.25
CA LYS A 817 -31.10 -14.97 17.37
C LYS A 817 -30.12 -15.86 18.11
N THR A 818 -30.05 -15.61 19.42
CA THR A 818 -29.32 -16.31 20.48
C THR A 818 -27.80 -16.30 20.39
N SER A 819 -27.17 -16.16 21.56
CA SER A 819 -25.73 -15.94 21.75
C SER A 819 -24.88 -16.99 21.01
N LYS A 820 -23.63 -16.68 20.64
CA LYS A 820 -22.65 -17.66 20.09
C LYS A 820 -22.60 -18.98 20.90
N ASN A 821 -22.93 -18.92 22.19
CA ASN A 821 -22.97 -20.06 23.09
C ASN A 821 -24.20 -20.95 22.88
N GLU A 822 -25.33 -20.42 22.41
CA GLU A 822 -26.57 -21.16 22.17
C GLU A 822 -26.58 -21.87 20.81
N ALA A 823 -26.04 -21.29 19.74
CA ALA A 823 -25.96 -21.99 18.45
C ALA A 823 -24.97 -23.17 18.49
N GLN A 824 -23.82 -23.01 19.16
CA GLN A 824 -22.92 -24.14 19.47
C GLN A 824 -23.56 -25.11 20.46
N LYS A 825 -24.32 -24.66 21.47
CA LYS A 825 -25.07 -25.56 22.35
C LYS A 825 -26.12 -26.35 21.61
N VAL A 826 -26.89 -25.75 20.70
CA VAL A 826 -27.99 -26.43 19.98
C VAL A 826 -27.41 -27.45 19.01
N SER A 827 -26.33 -27.13 18.29
CA SER A 827 -25.58 -28.10 17.48
C SER A 827 -24.95 -29.21 18.33
N LEU A 828 -24.33 -28.89 19.47
CA LEU A 828 -23.73 -29.90 20.34
C LEU A 828 -24.80 -30.73 21.07
N GLN A 829 -25.95 -30.16 21.41
CA GLN A 829 -27.07 -30.84 22.07
C GLN A 829 -27.79 -31.76 21.09
N SER A 830 -28.02 -31.36 19.84
CA SER A 830 -28.60 -32.26 18.84
C SER A 830 -27.67 -33.44 18.53
N SER A 831 -26.38 -33.20 18.33
CA SER A 831 -25.38 -34.28 18.14
C SER A 831 -25.19 -35.14 19.39
N SER A 832 -25.22 -34.55 20.59
CA SER A 832 -25.10 -35.25 21.89
C SER A 832 -26.33 -36.10 22.20
N ASP A 833 -27.54 -35.62 21.92
CA ASP A 833 -28.77 -36.36 22.16
C ASP A 833 -28.90 -37.55 21.19
N ILE A 834 -28.50 -37.39 19.92
CA ILE A 834 -28.42 -38.48 18.95
C ILE A 834 -27.37 -39.51 19.38
N LEU A 835 -26.17 -39.06 19.78
CA LEU A 835 -25.12 -39.95 20.27
C LEU A 835 -25.54 -40.69 21.55
N ALA A 836 -26.18 -40.01 22.50
CA ALA A 836 -26.68 -40.62 23.73
C ALA A 836 -27.75 -41.67 23.44
N ARG A 837 -28.68 -41.39 22.53
CA ARG A 837 -29.69 -42.37 22.07
C ARG A 837 -29.04 -43.57 21.37
N LEU A 838 -28.00 -43.37 20.57
CA LEU A 838 -27.25 -44.44 19.90
C LEU A 838 -26.48 -45.33 20.89
N ILE A 839 -25.88 -44.75 21.93
CA ILE A 839 -25.19 -45.50 22.99
C ILE A 839 -26.19 -46.35 23.79
N VAL A 840 -27.35 -45.79 24.15
CA VAL A 840 -28.43 -46.53 24.84
C VAL A 840 -28.99 -47.64 23.95
N MET A 841 -29.20 -47.37 22.65
CA MET A 841 -29.64 -48.40 21.70
C MET A 841 -28.59 -49.50 21.53
N GLY A 842 -27.30 -49.17 21.43
CA GLY A 842 -26.19 -50.12 21.33
C GLY A 842 -25.98 -50.98 22.57
N GLN A 843 -26.46 -50.55 23.74
CA GLN A 843 -26.52 -51.39 24.95
C GLN A 843 -27.66 -52.41 24.91
N SER A 844 -28.72 -52.12 24.15
CA SER A 844 -29.94 -52.94 24.05
C SER A 844 -30.05 -53.79 22.77
N THR A 845 -29.16 -53.57 21.79
CA THR A 845 -29.20 -54.22 20.47
C THR A 845 -27.81 -54.68 20.06
N SER A 846 -27.71 -55.74 19.25
CA SER A 846 -26.44 -56.28 18.71
C SER A 846 -25.86 -55.43 17.56
N LEU A 847 -25.97 -54.10 17.64
CA LEU A 847 -25.48 -53.17 16.62
C LEU A 847 -23.99 -52.86 16.86
N ASP A 848 -23.17 -53.03 15.83
CA ASP A 848 -21.75 -52.65 15.90
C ASP A 848 -21.59 -51.13 15.89
N MET A 849 -21.27 -50.59 17.07
CA MET A 849 -21.06 -49.15 17.26
C MET A 849 -19.90 -48.60 16.40
N ARG A 850 -18.92 -49.44 16.00
CA ARG A 850 -17.84 -48.99 15.11
C ARG A 850 -18.38 -48.64 13.73
N TYR A 851 -19.37 -49.37 13.24
CA TYR A 851 -20.02 -49.10 11.96
C TYR A 851 -20.93 -47.87 12.04
N VAL A 852 -21.74 -47.75 13.09
CA VAL A 852 -22.67 -46.62 13.27
C VAL A 852 -21.92 -45.27 13.34
N LEU A 853 -20.76 -45.24 14.01
CA LEU A 853 -19.94 -44.03 14.13
C LEU A 853 -19.19 -43.63 12.84
N THR A 854 -19.35 -44.38 11.74
CA THR A 854 -18.83 -43.96 10.42
C THR A 854 -19.74 -42.95 9.71
N PHE A 855 -20.98 -42.78 10.17
CA PHE A 855 -21.95 -41.85 9.60
C PHE A 855 -21.97 -40.50 10.32
N ASN A 856 -22.31 -39.44 9.59
CA ASN A 856 -22.34 -38.08 10.14
C ASN A 856 -23.51 -37.95 11.14
N LEU A 857 -23.23 -37.44 12.33
CA LEU A 857 -24.18 -37.31 13.45
C LEU A 857 -24.95 -35.98 13.44
N ASN A 858 -24.76 -35.15 12.42
CA ASN A 858 -25.51 -33.91 12.21
C ASN A 858 -26.74 -34.16 11.34
N ASP A 859 -27.82 -33.40 11.54
CA ASP A 859 -29.07 -33.50 10.74
C ASP A 859 -28.83 -33.32 9.24
N PHE A 860 -27.78 -32.57 8.86
CA PHE A 860 -27.31 -32.44 7.48
C PHE A 860 -25.78 -32.44 7.40
N PRO A 861 -25.18 -32.93 6.30
CA PRO A 861 -23.76 -32.79 6.06
C PRO A 861 -23.37 -31.29 5.95
N PRO A 862 -22.37 -30.81 6.72
CA PRO A 862 -21.88 -29.42 6.62
C PRO A 862 -21.32 -29.07 5.23
N ALA A 863 -21.03 -30.09 4.41
CA ALA A 863 -20.62 -29.93 3.01
C ALA A 863 -21.78 -29.55 2.07
N ILE A 864 -23.05 -29.67 2.51
CA ILE A 864 -24.24 -29.50 1.69
C ILE A 864 -25.15 -28.39 2.23
N ALA A 865 -25.28 -28.25 3.56
CA ALA A 865 -26.13 -27.26 4.19
C ALA A 865 -25.41 -26.51 5.32
N ASN A 866 -25.71 -25.22 5.42
CA ASN A 866 -25.31 -24.36 6.53
C ASN A 866 -26.18 -24.65 7.78
N ILE A 867 -25.76 -24.12 8.93
CA ILE A 867 -26.46 -24.27 10.22
C ILE A 867 -27.87 -23.66 10.20
N ASP A 868 -28.16 -22.75 9.27
CA ASP A 868 -29.46 -22.11 9.05
C ASP A 868 -30.37 -22.88 8.07
N ASN A 869 -30.04 -24.13 7.75
CA ASN A 869 -30.71 -24.98 6.74
C ASN A 869 -30.65 -24.42 5.30
N SER A 870 -29.88 -23.37 5.03
CA SER A 870 -29.61 -22.91 3.67
C SER A 870 -28.59 -23.82 2.97
N LEU A 871 -28.75 -24.03 1.66
CA LEU A 871 -27.78 -24.79 0.87
C LEU A 871 -26.45 -24.03 0.77
N VAL A 872 -25.34 -24.75 0.92
CA VAL A 872 -23.98 -24.19 0.77
C VAL A 872 -23.71 -23.92 -0.71
N LYS A 873 -23.69 -22.65 -1.13
CA LYS A 873 -23.43 -22.24 -2.53
C LYS A 873 -21.96 -21.88 -2.82
N THR A 874 -21.04 -22.14 -1.89
CA THR A 874 -19.60 -21.82 -2.06
C THR A 874 -18.88 -22.85 -2.94
N ASN A 875 -17.76 -22.49 -3.57
CA ASN A 875 -16.93 -23.40 -4.39
C ASN A 875 -16.40 -24.65 -3.67
N LYS A 876 -16.45 -24.67 -2.32
CA LYS A 876 -16.15 -25.88 -1.52
C LYS A 876 -17.29 -26.93 -1.55
N ALA A 877 -18.44 -26.62 -2.13
CA ALA A 877 -19.55 -27.54 -2.34
C ALA A 877 -19.45 -28.30 -3.68
N THR A 878 -18.24 -28.77 -4.02
CA THR A 878 -17.99 -29.62 -5.20
C THR A 878 -18.94 -30.82 -5.24
N LEU A 879 -19.32 -31.36 -4.08
CA LEU A 879 -20.27 -32.46 -3.95
C LEU A 879 -21.68 -32.10 -4.46
N ILE A 880 -22.17 -30.89 -4.21
CA ILE A 880 -23.50 -30.45 -4.67
C ILE A 880 -23.52 -30.35 -6.20
N HIS A 881 -22.46 -29.79 -6.81
CA HIS A 881 -22.33 -29.73 -8.27
C HIS A 881 -22.27 -31.12 -8.90
N SER A 882 -21.60 -32.09 -8.26
CA SER A 882 -21.58 -33.48 -8.71
C SER A 882 -22.98 -34.13 -8.64
N ILE A 883 -23.74 -33.90 -7.56
CA ILE A 883 -25.10 -34.43 -7.39
C ILE A 883 -26.06 -33.82 -8.43
N ILE A 884 -26.03 -32.51 -8.65
CA ILE A 884 -26.86 -31.83 -9.65
C ILE A 884 -26.55 -32.36 -11.07
N ASN A 885 -25.28 -32.61 -11.37
CA ASN A 885 -24.86 -33.18 -12.66
C ASN A 885 -25.29 -34.65 -12.84
N LEU A 886 -25.45 -35.41 -11.76
CA LEU A 886 -26.01 -36.78 -11.82
C LEU A 886 -27.51 -36.75 -12.14
N VAL A 887 -28.26 -35.83 -11.54
CA VAL A 887 -29.72 -35.67 -11.80
C VAL A 887 -29.99 -35.18 -13.23
N LYS A 888 -29.13 -34.32 -13.79
CA LYS A 888 -29.24 -33.89 -15.20
C LYS A 888 -28.96 -35.02 -16.21
N LYS A 889 -28.23 -36.07 -15.82
CA LYS A 889 -28.00 -37.26 -16.66
C LYS A 889 -29.15 -38.27 -16.59
N SER A 890 -30.06 -38.15 -15.61
CA SER A 890 -31.16 -39.10 -15.39
C SER A 890 -32.51 -38.62 -15.91
N SER A 891 -32.57 -37.59 -16.77
CA SER A 891 -33.83 -37.15 -17.38
C SER A 891 -34.27 -38.10 -18.50
N THR A 892 -34.78 -39.27 -18.11
CA THR A 892 -35.92 -39.92 -18.77
C THR A 892 -37.15 -39.68 -17.89
N CYS A 893 -38.16 -39.05 -18.49
CA CYS A 893 -39.42 -38.66 -17.86
C CYS A 893 -40.05 -39.77 -17.01
N ILE A 894 -40.39 -39.45 -15.75
CA ILE A 894 -41.55 -40.04 -15.08
C ILE A 894 -42.34 -38.92 -14.42
N ASN A 895 -43.52 -38.63 -14.99
CA ASN A 895 -44.58 -37.87 -14.36
C ASN A 895 -45.00 -38.56 -13.06
N LEU A 896 -44.89 -37.88 -11.92
CA LEU A 896 -45.59 -38.26 -10.70
C LEU A 896 -46.33 -37.03 -10.15
N SER A 897 -47.65 -37.15 -10.17
CA SER A 897 -48.65 -36.22 -9.64
C SER A 897 -48.49 -36.01 -8.14
N ALA A 898 -48.91 -34.82 -7.70
CA ALA A 898 -48.93 -34.34 -6.31
C ALA A 898 -49.44 -35.37 -5.27
N ALA A 899 -48.58 -35.72 -4.30
CA ALA A 899 -48.92 -36.17 -2.93
C ALA A 899 -47.63 -36.26 -2.06
N PRO A 900 -47.71 -36.06 -0.73
CA PRO A 900 -46.57 -35.73 0.12
C PRO A 900 -45.71 -36.95 0.49
N LEU A 901 -44.40 -36.88 0.22
CA LEU A 901 -43.43 -37.92 0.55
C LEU A 901 -43.06 -37.89 2.05
N ARG A 902 -43.65 -38.83 2.80
CA ARG A 902 -43.08 -39.37 4.03
C ARG A 902 -41.88 -40.25 3.68
N LEU A 903 -40.69 -39.92 4.18
CA LEU A 903 -39.51 -40.76 4.08
C LEU A 903 -39.60 -41.90 5.11
N ALA A 904 -39.92 -43.10 4.64
CA ALA A 904 -39.64 -44.36 5.32
C ALA A 904 -38.51 -45.07 4.57
N GLY A 905 -37.48 -45.51 5.32
CA GLY A 905 -36.21 -45.96 4.77
C GLY A 905 -36.24 -47.30 4.03
N ARG A 906 -35.28 -47.45 3.10
CA ARG A 906 -34.52 -48.67 2.82
C ARG A 906 -33.39 -48.39 1.82
N GLU A 907 -32.17 -48.57 2.31
CA GLU A 907 -30.94 -49.10 1.68
C GLU A 907 -30.69 -48.92 0.17
N CYS A 908 -29.60 -48.22 -0.16
CA CYS A 908 -28.81 -48.47 -1.38
C CYS A 908 -27.33 -48.64 -0.98
N ILE A 909 -26.84 -49.87 -1.14
CA ILE A 909 -25.45 -50.30 -0.93
C ILE A 909 -24.74 -50.23 -2.28
N PHE A 910 -23.60 -49.53 -2.37
CA PHE A 910 -22.67 -49.65 -3.51
C PHE A 910 -21.55 -50.63 -3.14
N ALA A 911 -21.53 -51.78 -3.81
CA ALA A 911 -20.48 -52.80 -3.69
C ALA A 911 -19.34 -52.54 -4.71
N GLN A 912 -18.11 -52.78 -4.26
CA GLN A 912 -16.88 -52.80 -5.07
C GLN A 912 -16.83 -54.09 -5.92
N GLU A 913 -16.47 -53.97 -7.19
CA GLU A 913 -16.09 -55.11 -8.04
C GLU A 913 -14.56 -55.31 -8.04
N VAL A 914 -14.13 -56.54 -7.75
CA VAL A 914 -12.82 -57.11 -8.08
C VAL A 914 -13.08 -58.46 -8.76
N PRO A 915 -12.38 -58.82 -9.85
CA PRO A 915 -12.73 -59.98 -10.68
C PRO A 915 -12.04 -61.26 -10.20
N ALA A 916 -12.65 -62.42 -10.47
CA ALA A 916 -12.00 -63.71 -10.41
C ALA A 916 -12.34 -64.54 -11.66
N MET A 917 -11.29 -65.08 -12.29
CA MET A 917 -11.30 -66.03 -13.39
C MET A 917 -12.03 -67.32 -13.03
N GLU A 918 -12.82 -67.84 -13.97
CA GLU A 918 -13.30 -69.22 -13.98
C GLU A 918 -12.21 -70.16 -14.53
N PHE A 919 -12.07 -71.32 -13.89
CA PHE A 919 -11.40 -72.50 -14.44
C PHE A 919 -12.44 -73.32 -15.22
N SER A 920 -12.36 -73.27 -16.55
CA SER A 920 -12.42 -74.41 -17.48
C SER A 920 -12.21 -73.93 -18.90
#